data_AF-A0A6B2KXL0-F1
#
_entry.id   AF-A0A6B2KXL0-F1
#
_cell.length_a   1.000
_cell.length_b   1.000
_cell.length_c   1.000
_cell.angle_alpha   90.00
_cell.angle_beta   90.00
_cell.angle_gamma   90.00
#
_symmetry.space_group_name_H-M   'P 1'
#
loop_
_entity.id
_entity.type
_entity.pdbx_description
1 polymer ?
#
loop_
_entity_poly.entity_id
_entity_poly.type
_entity_poly.pdbx_seq_one_letter_code
_entity_poly.pdbx_strand_id
1 'polypeptide(L)'
;MKLVTLATCNLAQWALDFEGNLDRIKQSIIVAKQKGARYRLGPELEVSGYGCEDHFLEGDTFLHSWQCIAELLTSDLTDDILCDIGMPVFHHNVRYNCRVFLLNRKIVMIRPKLALADDGNYREARWFTAWQHRFQVEEYYLPRIVRSITGQTTVPIGDCCIALDDTALAPETCEELFTPNAPHIPLSLDGIEIITNGSGSHHQLRKLNTRVELMRSATSKCGGIYLYANHQCCDGGRLYFDGCAMILINGKVVAQGSQFSIHEVEVVTATVNLEDVRQYRGGMASRGIQAASAHKIQRIPCSFALTTRSVIQKPTPPVEPKYHLPEEEIALGPACWMWDYLRRSGLSGFFLPLSGGADSAATATIIGIMCNLLFKEYTAGNQQVITDVRRVGNYQKGEAPVSAKDLCSRIFVTCYMATRHSSSETRGNAQRLAEEIGARHIFIQIDPIVEGITKVFQTQEPQPLNINPSFQGSLTENLALQNIQARSRMVLSYFMAQLSLWSQNRLGSLLVVGSANVAEALRGYFTKYDCSSADINPIGGISKLDLRNFLLWASSDAPLSPQYKTLHSIAHATPTAELTPVTDGNIQKDEDDMKMTYAELERYGKLRKVEFCGPISMFSKLVSEWPHLEPKEVAEKVKRFFYYYSINRHKLTTLTPSYHAENYSPDDNRFDLRPFLYNSKWTYQFKKIDELVGMMEEEMGVKREKGKEQSVEDLEKELREAQLKVEMLQVRLAAKKSPSPGLPPQGEVPKSGVVAATVAEGKGQPEGSPKVEVAVAGVKGQVEGSPVPEVKGQPESDPTIAAPTTATQQTPEVKGQPESDPTIAAPTTATQQTSPRPSNQKPKPTPPSKPTPGGQKKYTPKKK
;
A
#
# COMPACT_ATOMS: atom_id res chain seq x y z
N MET A 1 10.47 -37.99 17.03
CA MET A 1 10.48 -36.72 16.27
C MET A 1 10.41 -35.58 17.28
N LYS A 2 11.06 -34.44 17.05
CA LYS A 2 10.97 -33.26 17.92
C LYS A 2 9.94 -32.29 17.35
N LEU A 3 8.67 -32.65 17.47
CA LEU A 3 7.56 -31.92 16.88
C LEU A 3 7.12 -30.77 17.79
N VAL A 4 7.16 -29.55 17.26
CA VAL A 4 6.62 -28.34 17.89
C VAL A 4 5.38 -27.90 17.11
N THR A 5 4.34 -27.46 17.81
CA THR A 5 3.16 -26.84 17.18
C THR A 5 3.17 -25.36 17.49
N LEU A 6 3.18 -24.56 16.44
CA LEU A 6 3.42 -23.12 16.49
C LEU A 6 2.21 -22.39 15.90
N ALA A 7 1.78 -21.30 16.55
CA ALA A 7 0.70 -20.44 16.08
C ALA A 7 1.20 -19.05 15.73
N THR A 8 0.62 -18.49 14.68
CA THR A 8 0.71 -17.08 14.29
C THR A 8 -0.69 -16.58 13.94
N CYS A 9 -0.92 -15.27 13.93
CA CYS A 9 -2.27 -14.73 13.68
C CYS A 9 -2.30 -13.44 12.86
N ASN A 10 -3.45 -13.25 12.20
CA ASN A 10 -3.93 -11.97 11.72
C ASN A 10 -4.95 -11.43 12.73
N LEU A 11 -4.83 -10.17 13.15
CA LEU A 11 -5.80 -9.51 14.04
C LEU A 11 -6.32 -8.21 13.43
N ALA A 12 -7.62 -7.95 13.60
CA ALA A 12 -8.25 -6.70 13.21
C ALA A 12 -8.22 -5.66 14.34
N GLN A 13 -7.03 -5.26 14.81
CA GLN A 13 -6.92 -4.28 15.89
C GLN A 13 -7.45 -2.89 15.47
N TRP A 14 -7.66 -2.01 16.43
CA TRP A 14 -8.07 -0.62 16.22
C TRP A 14 -7.26 0.26 17.17
N ALA A 15 -6.67 1.34 16.65
CA ALA A 15 -5.89 2.29 17.45
C ALA A 15 -6.68 2.75 18.69
N LEU A 16 -6.08 2.53 19.87
CA LEU A 16 -6.61 2.85 21.20
C LEU A 16 -7.86 2.07 21.65
N ASP A 17 -8.37 1.11 20.86
CA ASP A 17 -9.43 0.16 21.27
C ASP A 17 -8.87 -0.90 22.21
N PHE A 18 -8.36 -0.50 23.39
CA PHE A 18 -7.66 -1.40 24.31
C PHE A 18 -8.51 -2.59 24.76
N GLU A 19 -9.84 -2.43 24.86
CA GLU A 19 -10.76 -3.52 25.24
C GLU A 19 -10.96 -4.49 24.06
N GLY A 20 -11.32 -4.02 22.87
CA GLY A 20 -11.47 -4.88 21.69
C GLY A 20 -10.16 -5.52 21.23
N ASN A 21 -9.03 -4.80 21.32
CA ASN A 21 -7.70 -5.32 21.01
C ASN A 21 -7.30 -6.44 21.98
N LEU A 22 -7.56 -6.25 23.28
CA LEU A 22 -7.33 -7.25 24.31
C LEU A 22 -8.19 -8.50 24.07
N ASP A 23 -9.47 -8.34 23.75
CA ASP A 23 -10.36 -9.48 23.47
C ASP A 23 -9.93 -10.27 22.22
N ARG A 24 -9.47 -9.59 21.17
CA ARG A 24 -8.89 -10.24 19.97
C ARG A 24 -7.60 -11.00 20.31
N ILE A 25 -6.74 -10.43 21.16
CA ILE A 25 -5.54 -11.13 21.68
C ILE A 25 -5.94 -12.36 22.48
N LYS A 26 -6.84 -12.22 23.48
CA LYS A 26 -7.38 -13.31 24.30
C LYS A 26 -7.94 -14.43 23.44
N GLN A 27 -8.80 -14.11 22.47
CA GLN A 27 -9.40 -15.08 21.56
C GLN A 27 -8.34 -15.79 20.70
N SER A 28 -7.32 -15.08 20.23
CA SER A 28 -6.25 -15.71 19.44
C SER A 28 -5.40 -16.70 20.26
N ILE A 29 -5.17 -16.42 21.55
CA ILE A 29 -4.46 -17.33 22.46
C ILE A 29 -5.33 -18.57 22.75
N ILE A 30 -6.64 -18.39 22.98
CA ILE A 30 -7.60 -19.49 23.17
C ILE A 30 -7.59 -20.42 21.94
N VAL A 31 -7.70 -19.87 20.73
CA VAL A 31 -7.69 -20.66 19.49
C VAL A 31 -6.33 -21.33 19.26
N ALA A 32 -5.22 -20.69 19.61
CA ALA A 32 -3.88 -21.30 19.54
C ALA A 32 -3.77 -22.52 20.48
N LYS A 33 -4.20 -22.40 21.75
CA LYS A 33 -4.24 -23.51 22.72
C LYS A 33 -5.17 -24.64 22.24
N GLN A 34 -6.35 -24.32 21.72
CA GLN A 34 -7.29 -25.30 21.13
C GLN A 34 -6.70 -26.07 19.95
N LYS A 35 -5.85 -25.43 19.14
CA LYS A 35 -5.10 -26.07 18.03
C LYS A 35 -3.82 -26.77 18.49
N GLY A 36 -3.58 -26.89 19.80
CA GLY A 36 -2.43 -27.59 20.39
C GLY A 36 -1.10 -26.84 20.28
N ALA A 37 -1.11 -25.54 19.96
CA ALA A 37 0.11 -24.75 19.87
C ALA A 37 0.69 -24.43 21.25
N ARG A 38 2.02 -24.47 21.36
CA ARG A 38 2.78 -24.14 22.58
C ARG A 38 3.49 -22.79 22.48
N TYR A 39 3.38 -22.14 21.32
CA TYR A 39 3.82 -20.77 21.06
C TYR A 39 2.76 -20.03 20.25
N ARG A 40 2.52 -18.75 20.56
CA ARG A 40 1.63 -17.85 19.81
C ARG A 40 2.35 -16.53 19.50
N LEU A 41 2.44 -16.20 18.21
CA LEU A 41 2.90 -14.90 17.70
C LEU A 41 1.72 -13.97 17.43
N GLY A 42 1.77 -12.74 17.95
CA GLY A 42 0.86 -11.65 17.58
C GLY A 42 1.49 -10.57 16.68
N PRO A 43 0.68 -9.68 16.07
CA PRO A 43 1.18 -8.55 15.28
C PRO A 43 2.01 -7.54 16.08
N GLU A 44 2.62 -6.59 15.38
CA GLU A 44 3.37 -5.49 15.97
C GLU A 44 2.45 -4.50 16.71
N LEU A 45 2.83 -4.04 17.91
CA LEU A 45 2.03 -3.09 18.71
C LEU A 45 0.53 -3.49 18.85
N GLU A 46 0.24 -4.80 18.83
CA GLU A 46 -1.15 -5.30 18.80
C GLU A 46 -2.01 -4.86 19.99
N VAL A 47 -1.43 -4.57 21.15
CA VAL A 47 -2.20 -4.12 22.34
C VAL A 47 -2.83 -2.74 22.11
N SER A 48 -2.06 -1.79 21.57
CA SER A 48 -2.53 -0.43 21.27
C SER A 48 -3.20 -0.33 19.89
N GLY A 49 -2.87 -1.24 18.96
CA GLY A 49 -2.98 -0.98 17.53
C GLY A 49 -1.72 -0.27 17.01
N TYR A 50 -1.38 -0.49 15.74
CA TYR A 50 -0.16 0.06 15.15
C TYR A 50 -0.29 1.56 14.84
N GLY A 51 -1.40 1.97 14.21
CA GLY A 51 -1.69 3.33 13.74
C GLY A 51 -2.13 4.33 14.81
N CYS A 52 -1.63 4.24 16.06
CA CYS A 52 -1.94 5.23 17.10
C CYS A 52 -1.27 6.60 16.84
N GLU A 53 -0.24 6.64 15.99
CA GLU A 53 0.50 7.84 15.61
C GLU A 53 0.91 8.69 16.83
N ASP A 54 0.54 9.99 16.88
CA ASP A 54 0.96 10.89 17.96
C ASP A 54 0.39 10.51 19.35
N HIS A 55 -0.57 9.59 19.45
CA HIS A 55 -0.97 9.03 20.75
C HIS A 55 0.14 8.18 21.40
N PHE A 56 1.17 7.76 20.66
CA PHE A 56 2.41 7.23 21.25
C PHE A 56 3.27 8.29 21.95
N LEU A 57 2.91 9.57 21.88
CA LEU A 57 3.51 10.63 22.71
C LEU A 57 2.84 10.73 24.08
N GLU A 58 1.65 10.13 24.26
CA GLU A 58 0.82 10.21 25.46
C GLU A 58 1.14 9.07 26.43
N GLY A 59 1.28 9.38 27.72
CA GLY A 59 1.60 8.37 28.75
C GLY A 59 0.50 7.32 28.94
N ASP A 60 -0.75 7.69 28.69
CA ASP A 60 -1.92 6.84 28.85
C ASP A 60 -1.88 5.62 27.92
N THR A 61 -1.37 5.78 26.69
CA THR A 61 -1.17 4.67 25.73
C THR A 61 -0.27 3.57 26.31
N PHE A 62 0.76 3.93 27.07
CA PHE A 62 1.66 2.98 27.74
C PHE A 62 1.01 2.39 28.99
N LEU A 63 0.30 3.21 29.78
CA LEU A 63 -0.42 2.77 30.97
C LEU A 63 -1.51 1.74 30.64
N HIS A 64 -2.35 2.02 29.66
CA HIS A 64 -3.40 1.12 29.19
C HIS A 64 -2.82 -0.15 28.58
N SER A 65 -1.72 -0.05 27.82
CA SER A 65 -1.02 -1.24 27.33
C SER A 65 -0.54 -2.15 28.48
N TRP A 66 -0.01 -1.57 29.56
CA TRP A 66 0.36 -2.35 30.76
C TRP A 66 -0.84 -2.90 31.55
N GLN A 67 -2.00 -2.23 31.50
CA GLN A 67 -3.26 -2.76 32.05
C GLN A 67 -3.75 -3.98 31.26
N CYS A 68 -3.67 -3.95 29.92
CA CYS A 68 -3.96 -5.12 29.07
C CYS A 68 -3.01 -6.29 29.36
N ILE A 69 -1.69 -6.06 29.51
CA ILE A 69 -0.75 -7.11 29.91
C ILE A 69 -1.09 -7.67 31.30
N ALA A 70 -1.40 -6.82 32.28
CA ALA A 70 -1.81 -7.27 33.61
C ALA A 70 -3.03 -8.21 33.52
N GLU A 71 -4.04 -7.85 32.73
CA GLU A 71 -5.25 -8.65 32.52
C GLU A 71 -5.03 -9.95 31.71
N LEU A 72 -4.02 -10.03 30.84
CA LEU A 72 -3.59 -11.31 30.24
C LEU A 72 -2.92 -12.26 31.26
N LEU A 73 -2.41 -11.72 32.37
CA LEU A 73 -1.69 -12.45 33.41
C LEU A 73 -2.56 -12.82 34.62
N THR A 74 -3.80 -12.32 34.73
CA THR A 74 -4.73 -12.65 35.84
C THR A 74 -5.28 -14.08 35.77
N SER A 75 -5.31 -14.69 34.58
CA SER A 75 -5.96 -15.97 34.29
C SER A 75 -4.98 -17.04 33.79
N ASP A 76 -5.47 -18.27 33.61
CA ASP A 76 -4.74 -19.41 33.02
C ASP A 76 -4.54 -19.31 31.49
N LEU A 77 -4.91 -18.18 30.90
CA LEU A 77 -4.80 -17.92 29.46
C LEU A 77 -3.38 -18.10 28.94
N THR A 78 -2.38 -17.60 29.68
CA THR A 78 -0.94 -17.70 29.35
C THR A 78 -0.27 -18.96 29.92
N ASP A 79 -1.02 -19.86 30.58
CA ASP A 79 -0.46 -21.12 31.09
C ASP A 79 -0.24 -22.11 29.93
N ASP A 80 0.89 -22.82 29.97
CA ASP A 80 1.32 -23.82 28.99
C ASP A 80 1.46 -23.35 27.53
N ILE A 81 1.48 -22.04 27.29
CA ILE A 81 1.76 -21.42 25.99
C ILE A 81 2.66 -20.18 26.16
N LEU A 82 3.71 -20.09 25.35
CA LEU A 82 4.56 -18.91 25.28
C LEU A 82 3.95 -17.91 24.29
N CYS A 83 3.50 -16.76 24.78
CA CYS A 83 2.88 -15.70 23.98
C CYS A 83 3.86 -14.56 23.73
N ASP A 84 4.02 -14.17 22.47
CA ASP A 84 4.75 -12.97 22.06
C ASP A 84 3.75 -11.86 21.71
N ILE A 85 3.76 -10.79 22.52
CA ILE A 85 2.80 -9.68 22.49
C ILE A 85 3.46 -8.37 22.08
N GLY A 86 2.89 -7.66 21.10
CA GLY A 86 3.36 -6.34 20.69
C GLY A 86 2.77 -5.18 21.51
N MET A 87 3.60 -4.31 22.11
CA MET A 87 3.16 -3.10 22.81
C MET A 87 4.25 -2.01 22.90
N PRO A 88 3.88 -0.72 23.12
CA PRO A 88 4.85 0.33 23.39
C PRO A 88 5.34 0.28 24.85
N VAL A 89 6.64 0.50 25.09
CA VAL A 89 7.27 0.44 26.42
C VAL A 89 8.17 1.66 26.66
N PHE A 90 8.07 2.28 27.84
CA PHE A 90 9.04 3.25 28.35
C PHE A 90 10.15 2.54 29.12
N HIS A 91 11.42 2.73 28.73
CA HIS A 91 12.60 2.31 29.48
C HIS A 91 13.60 3.46 29.57
N HIS A 92 14.10 3.78 30.77
CA HIS A 92 14.97 4.94 31.04
C HIS A 92 14.50 6.27 30.37
N ASN A 93 13.18 6.56 30.44
CA ASN A 93 12.50 7.69 29.79
C ASN A 93 12.53 7.71 28.23
N VAL A 94 13.00 6.64 27.59
CA VAL A 94 12.98 6.45 26.15
C VAL A 94 11.81 5.52 25.77
N ARG A 95 11.11 5.85 24.67
CA ARG A 95 9.98 5.07 24.15
C ARG A 95 10.47 4.05 23.12
N TYR A 96 10.11 2.80 23.32
CA TYR A 96 10.43 1.70 22.41
C TYR A 96 9.16 1.00 21.94
N ASN A 97 9.15 0.61 20.67
CA ASN A 97 8.24 -0.38 20.12
C ASN A 97 8.76 -1.76 20.53
N CYS A 98 7.99 -2.55 21.26
CA CYS A 98 8.47 -3.76 21.94
C CYS A 98 7.64 -5.01 21.67
N ARG A 99 8.34 -6.14 21.76
CA ARG A 99 7.82 -7.50 21.94
C ARG A 99 7.92 -7.87 23.42
N VAL A 100 6.84 -8.35 24.02
CA VAL A 100 6.76 -8.74 25.44
C VAL A 100 6.34 -10.20 25.51
N PHE A 101 7.20 -11.05 26.07
CA PHE A 101 7.00 -12.48 26.12
C PHE A 101 6.35 -12.90 27.43
N LEU A 102 5.18 -13.54 27.35
CA LEU A 102 4.40 -14.02 28.49
C LEU A 102 4.38 -15.56 28.53
N LEU A 103 4.56 -16.15 29.70
CA LEU A 103 4.39 -17.59 29.94
C LEU A 103 4.02 -17.83 31.40
N ASN A 104 3.04 -18.69 31.66
CA ASN A 104 2.64 -19.15 33.01
C ASN A 104 2.47 -17.98 34.00
N ARG A 105 1.78 -16.91 33.56
CA ARG A 105 1.53 -15.67 34.33
C ARG A 105 2.80 -14.94 34.79
N LYS A 106 3.89 -15.07 34.01
CA LYS A 106 5.14 -14.32 34.16
C LYS A 106 5.51 -13.63 32.85
N ILE A 107 6.29 -12.56 32.94
CA ILE A 107 6.99 -11.97 31.79
C ILE A 107 8.38 -12.61 31.70
N VAL A 108 8.74 -13.16 30.56
CA VAL A 108 10.02 -13.83 30.31
C VAL A 108 11.10 -12.82 29.92
N MET A 109 10.79 -11.94 28.96
CA MET A 109 11.67 -10.87 28.47
C MET A 109 10.89 -9.81 27.68
N ILE A 110 11.53 -8.67 27.46
CA ILE A 110 11.08 -7.59 26.57
C ILE A 110 12.16 -7.39 25.49
N ARG A 111 11.79 -7.38 24.21
CA ARG A 111 12.68 -6.99 23.10
C ARG A 111 12.19 -5.68 22.48
N PRO A 112 12.96 -4.59 22.57
CA PRO A 112 12.71 -3.37 21.80
C PRO A 112 13.18 -3.53 20.34
N LYS A 113 12.49 -2.87 19.39
CA LYS A 113 12.80 -2.86 17.95
C LYS A 113 14.16 -2.19 17.66
N LEU A 114 14.98 -2.80 16.81
CA LEU A 114 16.35 -2.37 16.45
C LEU A 114 16.39 -1.44 15.24
N ALA A 115 15.45 -1.62 14.30
CA ALA A 115 15.36 -0.84 13.07
C ALA A 115 13.94 -0.34 12.91
N LEU A 116 13.75 0.98 12.92
CA LEU A 116 12.45 1.64 12.78
C LEU A 116 12.11 1.85 11.30
N ALA A 117 10.82 1.84 10.98
CA ALA A 117 10.33 2.18 9.65
C ALA A 117 10.03 3.69 9.54
N ASP A 118 10.69 4.38 8.62
CA ASP A 118 10.60 5.84 8.43
C ASP A 118 10.45 6.26 6.96
N ASP A 119 10.03 5.33 6.08
CA ASP A 119 9.78 5.58 4.66
C ASP A 119 8.29 5.53 4.29
N GLY A 120 7.93 6.23 3.21
CA GLY A 120 6.57 6.24 2.66
C GLY A 120 5.53 6.69 3.68
N ASN A 121 4.70 5.75 4.17
CA ASN A 121 3.68 6.03 5.18
C ASN A 121 4.26 6.06 6.59
N TYR A 122 5.28 5.23 6.86
CA TYR A 122 5.88 5.03 8.16
C TYR A 122 6.70 6.26 8.61
N ARG A 123 6.84 6.42 9.93
CA ARG A 123 7.52 7.54 10.59
C ARG A 123 7.82 7.21 12.05
N GLU A 124 8.14 5.95 12.34
CA GLU A 124 8.24 5.41 13.69
C GLU A 124 9.23 6.19 14.59
N ALA A 125 10.31 6.76 14.04
CA ALA A 125 11.25 7.59 14.78
C ALA A 125 10.64 8.91 15.31
N ARG A 126 9.43 9.29 14.86
CA ARG A 126 8.66 10.39 15.45
C ARG A 126 8.24 10.10 16.89
N TRP A 127 8.02 8.82 17.22
CA TRP A 127 7.46 8.39 18.50
C TRP A 127 8.41 7.50 19.29
N PHE A 128 9.10 6.59 18.61
CA PHE A 128 9.98 5.59 19.19
C PHE A 128 11.45 5.88 18.94
N THR A 129 12.33 5.18 19.66
CA THR A 129 13.77 5.17 19.42
C THR A 129 14.21 3.74 19.09
N ALA A 130 15.07 3.59 18.08
CA ALA A 130 15.69 2.33 17.74
C ALA A 130 16.65 1.88 18.84
N TRP A 131 16.55 0.63 19.32
CA TRP A 131 17.47 0.11 20.33
C TRP A 131 18.88 -0.10 19.78
N GLN A 132 19.83 0.71 20.27
CA GLN A 132 21.22 0.72 19.79
C GLN A 132 22.14 -0.27 20.51
N HIS A 133 21.75 -0.79 21.67
CA HIS A 133 22.57 -1.69 22.49
C HIS A 133 22.49 -3.14 21.96
N ARG A 134 23.05 -3.36 20.76
CA ARG A 134 23.09 -4.66 20.09
C ARG A 134 23.75 -5.71 20.98
N PHE A 135 23.13 -6.88 21.03
CA PHE A 135 23.52 -8.04 21.85
C PHE A 135 23.65 -7.77 23.37
N GLN A 136 23.08 -6.67 23.88
CA GLN A 136 23.09 -6.30 25.30
C GLN A 136 21.68 -6.40 25.90
N VAL A 137 21.63 -6.65 27.20
CA VAL A 137 20.41 -6.75 28.01
C VAL A 137 20.57 -5.91 29.27
N GLU A 138 19.53 -5.17 29.61
CA GLU A 138 19.39 -4.41 30.84
C GLU A 138 18.25 -4.97 31.70
N GLU A 139 18.13 -4.50 32.95
CA GLU A 139 17.00 -4.80 33.81
C GLU A 139 15.86 -3.79 33.60
N TYR A 140 14.68 -4.31 33.24
CA TYR A 140 13.45 -3.53 33.15
C TYR A 140 12.65 -3.61 34.45
N TYR A 141 12.41 -2.47 35.10
CA TYR A 141 11.59 -2.38 36.31
C TYR A 141 10.10 -2.42 35.96
N LEU A 142 9.41 -3.49 36.37
CA LEU A 142 8.00 -3.68 36.02
C LEU A 142 7.07 -2.67 36.73
N PRO A 143 6.00 -2.18 36.07
CA PRO A 143 4.97 -1.37 36.72
C PRO A 143 4.27 -2.10 37.86
N ARG A 144 3.87 -1.37 38.90
CA ARG A 144 3.27 -1.95 40.14
C ARG A 144 2.10 -2.91 39.86
N ILE A 145 1.25 -2.59 38.87
CA ILE A 145 0.09 -3.42 38.48
C ILE A 145 0.51 -4.83 38.01
N VAL A 146 1.61 -4.93 37.26
CA VAL A 146 2.16 -6.22 36.83
C VAL A 146 2.87 -6.90 38.01
N ARG A 147 3.68 -6.15 38.78
CA ARG A 147 4.40 -6.69 39.95
C ARG A 147 3.47 -7.34 40.97
N SER A 148 2.26 -6.80 41.18
CA SER A 148 1.27 -7.38 42.11
C SER A 148 0.71 -8.73 41.65
N ILE A 149 0.78 -9.05 40.35
CA ILE A 149 0.31 -10.31 39.78
C ILE A 149 1.47 -11.31 39.66
N THR A 150 2.59 -10.87 39.06
CA THR A 150 3.70 -11.76 38.74
C THR A 150 4.67 -11.98 39.90
N GLY A 151 4.73 -11.07 40.88
CA GLY A 151 5.76 -11.05 41.93
C GLY A 151 7.18 -10.75 41.42
N GLN A 152 7.36 -10.53 40.12
CA GLN A 152 8.65 -10.15 39.53
C GLN A 152 8.91 -8.66 39.81
N THR A 153 10.14 -8.28 40.12
CA THR A 153 10.51 -6.86 40.29
C THR A 153 11.14 -6.30 39.02
N THR A 154 12.08 -7.04 38.44
CA THR A 154 12.72 -6.77 37.15
C THR A 154 12.48 -7.91 36.16
N VAL A 155 12.63 -7.62 34.86
CA VAL A 155 12.75 -8.60 33.78
C VAL A 155 13.82 -8.18 32.77
N PRO A 156 14.39 -9.09 31.98
CA PRO A 156 15.32 -8.73 30.89
C PRO A 156 14.68 -7.81 29.85
N ILE A 157 15.36 -6.73 29.47
CA ILE A 157 15.05 -5.95 28.26
C ILE A 157 16.30 -5.80 27.37
N GLY A 158 16.18 -6.07 26.07
CA GLY A 158 17.27 -5.83 25.12
C GLY A 158 17.31 -6.80 23.94
N ASP A 159 18.48 -6.91 23.30
CA ASP A 159 18.70 -7.70 22.08
C ASP A 159 19.17 -9.12 22.43
N CYS A 160 18.21 -9.97 22.85
CA CYS A 160 18.44 -11.31 23.37
C CYS A 160 17.46 -12.36 22.80
N CYS A 161 17.67 -13.63 23.14
CA CYS A 161 16.82 -14.75 22.73
C CYS A 161 16.36 -15.59 23.93
N ILE A 162 15.27 -16.34 23.75
CA ILE A 162 14.77 -17.27 24.77
C ILE A 162 15.39 -18.66 24.50
N ALA A 163 16.09 -19.19 25.50
CA ALA A 163 16.54 -20.57 25.50
C ALA A 163 15.52 -21.45 26.24
N LEU A 164 14.92 -22.37 25.49
CA LEU A 164 13.91 -23.32 25.93
C LEU A 164 14.55 -24.70 26.12
N ASP A 165 13.87 -25.63 26.78
CA ASP A 165 14.45 -26.94 27.14
C ASP A 165 14.85 -27.78 25.90
N ASP A 166 14.25 -27.49 24.74
CA ASP A 166 14.40 -28.26 23.51
C ASP A 166 14.79 -27.46 22.26
N THR A 167 14.80 -26.13 22.32
CA THR A 167 15.05 -25.22 21.19
C THR A 167 15.47 -23.81 21.68
N ALA A 168 15.72 -22.88 20.77
CA ALA A 168 15.85 -21.46 21.09
C ALA A 168 15.13 -20.62 20.04
N LEU A 169 14.47 -19.54 20.49
CA LEU A 169 13.73 -18.61 19.63
C LEU A 169 14.12 -17.16 19.89
N ALA A 170 13.99 -16.33 18.85
CA ALA A 170 14.19 -14.89 18.97
C ALA A 170 13.20 -14.10 18.09
N PRO A 171 12.72 -12.95 18.58
CA PRO A 171 11.96 -12.01 17.77
C PRO A 171 12.82 -11.27 16.74
N GLU A 172 12.22 -11.05 15.57
CA GLU A 172 12.50 -9.98 14.62
C GLU A 172 11.23 -9.08 14.61
N THR A 173 11.28 -7.83 14.16
CA THR A 173 10.07 -6.96 14.16
C THR A 173 9.96 -6.15 12.88
N CYS A 174 8.92 -6.46 12.09
CA CYS A 174 8.57 -5.85 10.80
C CYS A 174 9.78 -5.55 9.91
N GLU A 175 10.16 -4.26 9.83
CA GLU A 175 11.21 -3.69 9.00
C GLU A 175 12.58 -4.35 9.21
N GLU A 176 12.85 -4.90 10.40
CA GLU A 176 14.09 -5.63 10.68
C GLU A 176 14.42 -6.70 9.63
N LEU A 177 13.42 -7.38 9.05
CA LEU A 177 13.56 -8.37 7.96
C LEU A 177 14.11 -7.77 6.66
N PHE A 178 13.76 -6.51 6.37
CA PHE A 178 14.07 -5.82 5.12
C PHE A 178 15.46 -5.18 5.14
N THR A 179 16.06 -5.02 6.33
CA THR A 179 17.38 -4.41 6.47
C THR A 179 18.52 -5.31 5.91
N PRO A 180 19.60 -4.74 5.32
CA PRO A 180 20.69 -5.52 4.73
C PRO A 180 21.44 -6.44 5.72
N ASN A 181 21.43 -6.10 7.01
CA ASN A 181 22.01 -6.89 8.10
C ASN A 181 20.92 -7.32 9.10
N ALA A 182 19.85 -7.89 8.55
CA ALA A 182 18.66 -8.32 9.29
C ALA A 182 19.00 -9.23 10.48
N PRO A 183 18.34 -9.05 11.65
CA PRO A 183 18.64 -9.80 12.88
C PRO A 183 18.66 -11.33 12.72
N HIS A 184 17.78 -11.91 11.89
CA HIS A 184 17.77 -13.36 11.66
C HIS A 184 19.12 -13.95 11.20
N ILE A 185 20.00 -13.15 10.59
CA ILE A 185 21.32 -13.58 10.14
C ILE A 185 22.22 -13.96 11.35
N PRO A 186 22.65 -13.03 12.24
CA PRO A 186 23.43 -13.38 13.42
C PRO A 186 22.68 -14.32 14.37
N LEU A 187 21.35 -14.16 14.52
CA LEU A 187 20.55 -15.02 15.39
C LEU A 187 20.60 -16.49 14.92
N SER A 188 20.44 -16.76 13.62
CA SER A 188 20.58 -18.11 13.07
C SER A 188 22.01 -18.64 13.21
N LEU A 189 23.03 -17.81 12.98
CA LEU A 189 24.42 -18.24 13.08
C LEU A 189 24.79 -18.67 14.51
N ASP A 190 24.25 -18.03 15.55
CA ASP A 190 24.37 -18.51 16.95
C ASP A 190 23.42 -19.68 17.30
N GLY A 191 22.73 -20.24 16.30
CA GLY A 191 21.98 -21.49 16.45
C GLY A 191 20.54 -21.33 16.93
N ILE A 192 19.97 -20.13 16.95
CA ILE A 192 18.53 -19.92 17.22
C ILE A 192 17.72 -20.56 16.10
N GLU A 193 16.75 -21.42 16.43
CA GLU A 193 16.08 -22.31 15.46
C GLU A 193 14.78 -21.73 14.92
N ILE A 194 14.13 -20.86 15.70
CA ILE A 194 12.85 -20.23 15.40
C ILE A 194 13.03 -18.71 15.44
N ILE A 195 12.72 -18.03 14.35
CA ILE A 195 12.63 -16.56 14.28
C ILE A 195 11.15 -16.17 14.16
N THR A 196 10.74 -15.10 14.82
CA THR A 196 9.32 -14.70 14.87
C THR A 196 9.16 -13.21 14.59
N ASN A 197 8.38 -12.86 13.58
CA ASN A 197 8.18 -11.47 13.13
C ASN A 197 6.73 -11.03 13.33
N GLY A 198 6.49 -10.23 14.37
CA GLY A 198 5.28 -9.43 14.48
C GLY A 198 5.42 -8.17 13.63
N SER A 199 4.45 -7.91 12.77
CA SER A 199 4.45 -6.79 11.81
C SER A 199 3.23 -5.89 11.89
N GLY A 200 3.43 -4.63 11.50
CA GLY A 200 2.42 -3.65 11.08
C GLY A 200 2.61 -3.29 9.61
N SER A 201 2.52 -4.28 8.71
CA SER A 201 2.80 -4.07 7.29
C SER A 201 1.51 -3.82 6.51
N HIS A 202 1.32 -2.58 6.06
CA HIS A 202 0.13 -2.19 5.29
C HIS A 202 0.09 -2.82 3.88
N HIS A 203 -1.11 -2.93 3.29
CA HIS A 203 -1.31 -3.31 1.89
C HIS A 203 -0.58 -2.35 0.96
N GLN A 204 0.01 -2.90 -0.09
CA GLN A 204 0.41 -2.17 -1.27
C GLN A 204 0.17 -3.13 -2.42
N LEU A 205 -0.45 -2.65 -3.49
CA LEU A 205 -0.85 -3.46 -4.63
C LEU A 205 0.36 -4.22 -5.18
N ARG A 206 0.25 -5.55 -5.25
CA ARG A 206 1.31 -6.48 -5.72
C ARG A 206 2.57 -6.55 -4.83
N LYS A 207 2.52 -6.18 -3.55
CA LYS A 207 3.70 -6.24 -2.63
C LYS A 207 3.91 -7.61 -1.96
N LEU A 208 2.88 -8.45 -1.90
CA LEU A 208 2.92 -9.68 -1.08
C LEU A 208 4.06 -10.63 -1.49
N ASN A 209 4.38 -10.74 -2.77
CA ASN A 209 5.47 -11.56 -3.27
C ASN A 209 6.82 -11.16 -2.64
N THR A 210 7.15 -9.87 -2.56
CA THR A 210 8.40 -9.40 -1.94
C THR A 210 8.50 -9.82 -0.47
N ARG A 211 7.41 -9.72 0.28
CA ARG A 211 7.35 -10.17 1.68
C ARG A 211 7.60 -11.68 1.79
N VAL A 212 6.96 -12.48 0.94
CA VAL A 212 7.14 -13.94 0.90
C VAL A 212 8.56 -14.32 0.47
N GLU A 213 9.11 -13.67 -0.55
CA GLU A 213 10.46 -13.90 -1.08
C GLU A 213 11.53 -13.60 -0.03
N LEU A 214 11.39 -12.53 0.74
CA LEU A 214 12.30 -12.22 1.86
C LEU A 214 12.27 -13.30 2.94
N MET A 215 11.09 -13.73 3.38
CA MET A 215 10.95 -14.81 4.38
C MET A 215 11.47 -16.16 3.86
N ARG A 216 11.23 -16.48 2.58
CA ARG A 216 11.78 -17.67 1.92
C ARG A 216 13.30 -17.58 1.80
N SER A 217 13.85 -16.42 1.45
CA SER A 217 15.29 -16.17 1.33
C SER A 217 15.99 -16.32 2.69
N ALA A 218 15.47 -15.66 3.73
CA ALA A 218 15.96 -15.77 5.11
C ALA A 218 16.04 -17.24 5.56
N THR A 219 14.94 -18.00 5.42
CA THR A 219 14.91 -19.40 5.85
C THR A 219 15.69 -20.36 4.94
N SER A 220 15.81 -20.09 3.64
CA SER A 220 16.63 -20.90 2.71
C SER A 220 18.13 -20.70 2.96
N LYS A 221 18.56 -19.45 3.15
CA LYS A 221 19.98 -19.09 3.32
C LYS A 221 20.49 -19.49 4.70
N CYS A 222 19.70 -19.23 5.74
CA CYS A 222 20.14 -19.41 7.12
C CYS A 222 19.70 -20.76 7.72
N GLY A 223 18.70 -21.43 7.14
CA GLY A 223 17.97 -22.53 7.78
C GLY A 223 17.20 -22.07 9.01
N GLY A 224 16.14 -22.78 9.39
CA GLY A 224 15.30 -22.45 10.53
C GLY A 224 13.81 -22.36 10.20
N ILE A 225 13.04 -22.10 11.24
CA ILE A 225 11.61 -21.81 11.19
C ILE A 225 11.42 -20.30 11.28
N TYR A 226 10.50 -19.75 10.48
CA TYR A 226 10.15 -18.33 10.52
C TYR A 226 8.63 -18.17 10.62
N LEU A 227 8.17 -17.44 11.63
CA LEU A 227 6.76 -17.09 11.80
C LEU A 227 6.57 -15.62 11.45
N TYR A 228 5.45 -15.29 10.81
CA TYR A 228 5.04 -13.94 10.49
C TYR A 228 3.60 -13.70 10.95
N ALA A 229 3.34 -12.62 11.67
CA ALA A 229 2.01 -12.15 12.09
C ALA A 229 1.83 -10.69 11.67
N ASN A 230 0.60 -10.30 11.34
CA ASN A 230 0.31 -8.94 10.86
C ASN A 230 -1.09 -8.49 11.25
N HIS A 231 -1.35 -7.19 11.21
CA HIS A 231 -2.72 -6.68 11.31
C HIS A 231 -3.50 -7.04 10.03
N GLN A 232 -4.83 -7.18 10.15
CA GLN A 232 -5.72 -7.42 9.02
C GLN A 232 -7.00 -6.58 9.16
N CYS A 233 -6.87 -5.27 8.90
CA CYS A 233 -7.96 -4.29 9.07
C CYS A 233 -7.58 -2.88 8.59
N CYS A 234 -8.56 -1.99 8.58
CA CYS A 234 -8.36 -0.54 8.72
C CYS A 234 -8.29 -0.16 10.21
N ASP A 235 -7.09 0.01 10.77
CA ASP A 235 -6.89 0.25 12.21
C ASP A 235 -7.18 1.68 12.70
N GLY A 236 -7.67 2.57 11.83
CA GLY A 236 -8.04 3.94 12.20
C GLY A 236 -7.80 5.00 11.11
N GLY A 237 -7.24 4.64 9.95
CA GLY A 237 -6.90 5.62 8.91
C GLY A 237 -6.91 5.10 7.48
N ARG A 238 -6.10 5.73 6.63
CA ARG A 238 -6.02 5.46 5.17
C ARG A 238 -5.37 4.14 4.78
N LEU A 239 -4.76 3.45 5.74
CA LEU A 239 -4.08 2.18 5.53
C LEU A 239 -5.05 1.04 5.81
N TYR A 240 -4.95 -0.01 4.99
CA TYR A 240 -5.46 -1.33 5.32
C TYR A 240 -4.26 -2.25 5.51
N PHE A 241 -4.20 -2.98 6.61
CA PHE A 241 -3.18 -4.00 6.83
C PHE A 241 -3.65 -5.32 6.25
N ASP A 242 -2.79 -6.00 5.50
CA ASP A 242 -3.19 -7.10 4.61
C ASP A 242 -2.85 -8.49 5.15
N GLY A 243 -2.79 -8.63 6.48
CA GLY A 243 -2.66 -9.92 7.15
C GLY A 243 -1.54 -10.78 6.58
N CYS A 244 -1.91 -11.91 6.00
CA CYS A 244 -1.01 -12.90 5.43
C CYS A 244 -0.02 -13.48 6.45
N ALA A 245 -0.47 -13.74 7.68
CA ALA A 245 0.28 -14.49 8.67
C ALA A 245 0.76 -15.84 8.12
N MET A 246 2.04 -16.17 8.30
CA MET A 246 2.70 -17.31 7.66
C MET A 246 3.63 -18.07 8.60
N ILE A 247 3.84 -19.35 8.30
CA ILE A 247 4.86 -20.19 8.93
C ILE A 247 5.69 -20.84 7.83
N LEU A 248 7.00 -20.68 7.91
CA LEU A 248 7.98 -21.23 6.99
C LEU A 248 9.00 -22.11 7.72
N ILE A 249 9.55 -23.09 7.02
CA ILE A 249 10.71 -23.89 7.45
C ILE A 249 11.65 -24.12 6.27
N ASN A 250 12.93 -23.77 6.43
CA ASN A 250 14.00 -24.02 5.46
C ASN A 250 13.63 -23.65 4.00
N GLY A 251 13.02 -22.47 3.77
CA GLY A 251 12.63 -21.97 2.44
C GLY A 251 11.24 -22.38 1.95
N LYS A 252 10.53 -23.23 2.69
CA LYS A 252 9.21 -23.77 2.35
C LYS A 252 8.13 -23.16 3.24
N VAL A 253 7.04 -22.66 2.65
CA VAL A 253 5.84 -22.30 3.40
C VAL A 253 5.12 -23.58 3.83
N VAL A 254 4.68 -23.66 5.08
CA VAL A 254 3.87 -24.77 5.62
C VAL A 254 2.49 -24.32 6.08
N ALA A 255 2.29 -23.03 6.31
CA ALA A 255 0.97 -22.45 6.53
C ALA A 255 0.93 -20.98 6.10
N GLN A 256 -0.22 -20.54 5.58
CA GLN A 256 -0.51 -19.18 5.13
C GLN A 256 -1.96 -18.85 5.48
N GLY A 257 -2.20 -17.72 6.15
CA GLY A 257 -3.52 -17.14 6.40
C GLY A 257 -4.00 -16.26 5.25
N SER A 258 -5.23 -15.76 5.37
CA SER A 258 -5.81 -14.86 4.38
C SER A 258 -5.03 -13.54 4.24
N GLN A 259 -5.05 -12.94 3.04
CA GLN A 259 -4.57 -11.57 2.83
C GLN A 259 -5.66 -10.55 3.20
N PHE A 260 -6.87 -10.77 2.69
CA PHE A 260 -8.03 -9.93 2.96
C PHE A 260 -9.12 -10.74 3.66
N SER A 261 -9.66 -10.19 4.74
CA SER A 261 -10.76 -10.78 5.50
C SER A 261 -11.54 -9.70 6.25
N ILE A 262 -12.76 -10.05 6.63
CA ILE A 262 -13.62 -9.30 7.56
C ILE A 262 -13.75 -10.00 8.93
N HIS A 263 -12.94 -11.04 9.17
CA HIS A 263 -12.83 -11.71 10.47
C HIS A 263 -11.91 -10.91 11.39
N GLU A 264 -12.26 -10.79 12.68
CA GLU A 264 -11.42 -10.03 13.61
C GLU A 264 -10.19 -10.80 14.12
N VAL A 265 -10.21 -12.13 14.04
CA VAL A 265 -9.16 -13.02 14.52
C VAL A 265 -9.03 -14.22 13.58
N GLU A 266 -7.89 -14.35 12.91
CA GLU A 266 -7.50 -15.57 12.17
C GLU A 266 -6.22 -16.13 12.78
N VAL A 267 -6.26 -17.37 13.27
CA VAL A 267 -5.08 -18.07 13.83
C VAL A 267 -4.65 -19.20 12.91
N VAL A 268 -3.42 -19.13 12.44
CA VAL A 268 -2.76 -20.07 11.54
C VAL A 268 -1.77 -20.91 12.34
N THR A 269 -1.76 -22.22 12.13
CA THR A 269 -0.91 -23.15 12.89
C THR A 269 -0.22 -24.17 12.01
N ALA A 270 1.03 -24.50 12.34
CA ALA A 270 1.76 -25.59 11.72
C ALA A 270 2.47 -26.44 12.79
N THR A 271 2.55 -27.74 12.55
CA THR A 271 3.44 -28.64 13.28
C THR A 271 4.72 -28.82 12.48
N VAL A 272 5.88 -28.55 13.07
CA VAL A 272 7.18 -28.67 12.39
C VAL A 272 8.17 -29.47 13.25
N ASN A 273 9.12 -30.14 12.60
CA ASN A 273 10.13 -30.96 13.28
C ASN A 273 11.44 -30.18 13.41
N LEU A 274 11.90 -29.97 14.64
CA LEU A 274 13.16 -29.24 14.90
C LEU A 274 14.38 -29.96 14.32
N GLU A 275 14.34 -31.28 14.19
CA GLU A 275 15.44 -32.03 13.57
C GLU A 275 15.60 -31.70 12.08
N ASP A 276 14.54 -31.29 11.38
CA ASP A 276 14.63 -30.88 9.97
C ASP A 276 15.46 -29.59 9.82
N VAL A 277 15.37 -28.67 10.79
CA VAL A 277 16.22 -27.47 10.87
C VAL A 277 17.67 -27.86 11.14
N ARG A 278 17.92 -28.77 12.10
CA ARG A 278 19.26 -29.19 12.50
C ARG A 278 19.98 -29.93 11.38
N GLN A 279 19.29 -30.85 10.72
CA GLN A 279 19.82 -31.59 9.57
C GLN A 279 20.09 -30.65 8.38
N TYR A 280 19.17 -29.72 8.07
CA TYR A 280 19.37 -28.75 7.00
C TYR A 280 20.59 -27.85 7.24
N ARG A 281 20.74 -27.31 8.46
CA ARG A 281 21.90 -26.50 8.84
C ARG A 281 23.20 -27.33 8.90
N GLY A 282 23.13 -28.57 9.40
CA GLY A 282 24.26 -29.48 9.50
C GLY A 282 24.78 -29.98 8.15
N GLY A 283 23.91 -30.08 7.14
CA GLY A 283 24.30 -30.37 5.75
C GLY A 283 25.05 -29.23 5.04
N MET A 284 25.11 -28.03 5.63
CA MET A 284 25.72 -26.83 5.03
C MET A 284 27.06 -26.49 5.69
N ALA A 285 28.14 -27.15 5.27
CA ALA A 285 29.48 -26.96 5.86
C ALA A 285 29.96 -25.49 5.85
N SER A 286 29.73 -24.75 4.76
CA SER A 286 30.10 -23.33 4.64
C SER A 286 29.34 -22.41 5.61
N ARG A 287 28.10 -22.76 5.96
CA ARG A 287 27.33 -22.12 7.03
C ARG A 287 27.91 -22.48 8.40
N GLY A 288 28.31 -23.74 8.59
CA GLY A 288 28.95 -24.22 9.83
C GLY A 288 30.21 -23.43 10.20
N ILE A 289 31.05 -23.10 9.21
CA ILE A 289 32.25 -22.26 9.40
C ILE A 289 31.89 -20.86 9.93
N GLN A 290 30.86 -20.21 9.36
CA GLN A 290 30.39 -18.89 9.83
C GLN A 290 29.72 -18.95 11.21
N ALA A 291 29.01 -20.04 11.51
CA ALA A 291 28.38 -20.26 12.82
C ALA A 291 29.42 -20.47 13.93
N ALA A 292 30.56 -21.09 13.62
CA ALA A 292 31.65 -21.31 14.57
C ALA A 292 32.35 -20.01 15.01
N SER A 293 32.36 -18.97 14.18
CA SER A 293 32.90 -17.63 14.49
C SER A 293 31.84 -16.58 14.84
N ALA A 294 30.57 -16.99 14.98
CA ALA A 294 29.46 -16.07 15.23
C ALA A 294 29.49 -15.46 16.64
N HIS A 295 29.01 -14.22 16.74
CA HIS A 295 28.81 -13.55 18.03
C HIS A 295 27.77 -14.30 18.88
N LYS A 296 27.99 -14.36 20.20
CA LYS A 296 27.09 -15.05 21.13
C LYS A 296 25.94 -14.15 21.55
N ILE A 297 24.72 -14.62 21.29
CA ILE A 297 23.50 -13.91 21.68
C ILE A 297 23.21 -14.22 23.14
N GLN A 298 22.87 -13.20 23.94
CA GLN A 298 22.49 -13.43 25.33
C GLN A 298 21.20 -14.27 25.40
N ARG A 299 21.27 -15.38 26.14
CA ARG A 299 20.19 -16.36 26.25
C ARG A 299 19.47 -16.19 27.58
N ILE A 300 18.17 -15.93 27.54
CA ILE A 300 17.29 -15.92 28.71
C ILE A 300 16.78 -17.35 28.93
N PRO A 301 17.19 -18.05 30.02
CA PRO A 301 16.73 -19.42 30.27
C PRO A 301 15.24 -19.43 30.64
N CYS A 302 14.48 -20.31 30.00
CA CYS A 302 13.06 -20.49 30.24
C CYS A 302 12.77 -21.98 30.29
N SER A 303 12.47 -22.52 31.48
CA SER A 303 12.23 -23.97 31.66
C SER A 303 10.84 -24.33 31.14
N PHE A 304 10.80 -24.57 29.82
CA PHE A 304 9.63 -24.90 29.05
C PHE A 304 10.06 -25.58 27.75
N ALA A 305 9.43 -26.70 27.40
CA ALA A 305 9.65 -27.41 26.15
C ALA A 305 8.53 -27.08 25.14
N LEU A 306 8.85 -26.59 23.94
CA LEU A 306 7.83 -26.38 22.89
C LEU A 306 7.33 -27.70 22.29
N THR A 307 8.16 -28.74 22.36
CA THR A 307 7.80 -30.04 21.79
C THR A 307 6.68 -30.70 22.57
N THR A 308 5.81 -31.41 21.85
CA THR A 308 4.85 -32.33 22.46
C THR A 308 5.45 -33.74 22.38
N ARG A 309 5.18 -34.58 23.40
CA ARG A 309 5.59 -36.00 23.39
C ARG A 309 4.68 -36.88 22.52
N SER A 310 3.98 -36.29 21.54
CA SER A 310 3.02 -37.01 20.70
C SER A 310 3.74 -37.90 19.68
N VAL A 311 3.44 -39.20 19.72
CA VAL A 311 3.97 -40.20 18.77
C VAL A 311 3.11 -40.34 17.51
N ILE A 312 1.89 -39.78 17.51
CA ILE A 312 0.92 -39.85 16.40
C ILE A 312 0.87 -38.58 15.54
N GLN A 313 1.36 -37.46 16.08
CA GLN A 313 1.37 -36.18 15.36
C GLN A 313 2.36 -36.24 14.18
N LYS A 314 2.01 -35.58 13.08
CA LYS A 314 2.84 -35.51 11.86
C LYS A 314 3.21 -34.05 11.57
N PRO A 315 4.37 -33.78 10.94
CA PRO A 315 4.67 -32.46 10.40
C PRO A 315 3.62 -32.01 9.38
N THR A 316 3.32 -30.71 9.37
CA THR A 316 2.50 -30.08 8.34
C THR A 316 3.27 -30.09 7.01
N PRO A 317 2.67 -30.58 5.90
CA PRO A 317 3.34 -30.62 4.61
C PRO A 317 3.56 -29.20 4.05
N PRO A 318 4.59 -28.99 3.23
CA PRO A 318 4.76 -27.75 2.47
C PRO A 318 3.57 -27.43 1.57
N VAL A 319 3.30 -26.15 1.38
CA VAL A 319 2.31 -25.60 0.45
C VAL A 319 2.96 -24.53 -0.41
N GLU A 320 2.51 -24.38 -1.67
CA GLU A 320 2.92 -23.22 -2.46
C GLU A 320 2.18 -21.96 -1.98
N PRO A 321 2.87 -20.80 -1.91
CA PRO A 321 2.22 -19.54 -1.54
C PRO A 321 1.12 -19.19 -2.53
N LYS A 322 -0.04 -18.78 -2.02
CA LYS A 322 -1.13 -18.23 -2.83
C LYS A 322 -1.00 -16.72 -2.91
N TYR A 323 -1.20 -16.19 -4.11
CA TYR A 323 -1.25 -14.76 -4.40
C TYR A 323 -2.58 -14.45 -5.08
N HIS A 324 -3.09 -13.25 -4.82
CA HIS A 324 -4.23 -12.70 -5.53
C HIS A 324 -3.79 -12.10 -6.87
N LEU A 325 -4.70 -12.07 -7.84
CA LEU A 325 -4.53 -11.21 -9.02
C LEU A 325 -4.63 -9.73 -8.60
N PRO A 326 -4.01 -8.77 -9.33
CA PRO A 326 -4.15 -7.34 -9.00
C PRO A 326 -5.61 -6.88 -8.92
N GLU A 327 -6.47 -7.42 -9.78
CA GLU A 327 -7.91 -7.14 -9.81
C GLU A 327 -8.62 -7.73 -8.58
N GLU A 328 -8.16 -8.87 -8.06
CA GLU A 328 -8.65 -9.47 -6.81
C GLU A 328 -8.15 -8.68 -5.58
N GLU A 329 -6.92 -8.17 -5.58
CA GLU A 329 -6.42 -7.27 -4.53
C GLU A 329 -7.26 -5.97 -4.48
N ILE A 330 -7.62 -5.42 -5.65
CA ILE A 330 -8.51 -4.25 -5.78
C ILE A 330 -9.96 -4.57 -5.38
N ALA A 331 -10.42 -5.79 -5.65
CA ALA A 331 -11.73 -6.26 -5.23
C ALA A 331 -11.86 -6.39 -3.71
N LEU A 332 -10.83 -6.92 -3.04
CA LEU A 332 -10.92 -7.39 -1.66
C LEU A 332 -10.37 -6.38 -0.64
N GLY A 333 -9.22 -5.76 -0.89
CA GLY A 333 -8.57 -4.83 0.05
C GLY A 333 -9.41 -3.58 0.33
N PRO A 334 -9.73 -2.78 -0.70
CA PRO A 334 -10.68 -1.67 -0.59
C PRO A 334 -12.04 -2.07 -0.02
N ALA A 335 -12.57 -3.25 -0.33
CA ALA A 335 -13.85 -3.72 0.21
C ALA A 335 -13.79 -3.99 1.72
N CYS A 336 -12.74 -4.64 2.22
CA CYS A 336 -12.54 -4.86 3.65
C CYS A 336 -12.27 -3.54 4.39
N TRP A 337 -11.50 -2.63 3.81
CA TRP A 337 -11.26 -1.29 4.35
C TRP A 337 -12.56 -0.47 4.48
N MET A 338 -13.40 -0.47 3.44
CA MET A 338 -14.72 0.18 3.47
C MET A 338 -15.62 -0.41 4.58
N TRP A 339 -15.61 -1.73 4.77
CA TRP A 339 -16.37 -2.37 5.84
C TRP A 339 -15.90 -1.93 7.24
N ASP A 340 -14.59 -1.96 7.49
CA ASP A 340 -14.04 -1.49 8.76
C ASP A 340 -14.37 -0.01 9.01
N TYR A 341 -14.23 0.85 7.99
CA TYR A 341 -14.60 2.27 8.10
C TYR A 341 -16.08 2.45 8.47
N LEU A 342 -16.99 1.74 7.82
CA LEU A 342 -18.42 1.84 8.09
C LEU A 342 -18.82 1.27 9.45
N ARG A 343 -18.23 0.13 9.85
CA ARG A 343 -18.57 -0.49 11.13
C ARG A 343 -18.00 0.29 12.33
N ARG A 344 -16.82 0.90 12.19
CA ARG A 344 -16.10 1.66 13.23
C ARG A 344 -16.53 3.13 13.34
N SER A 345 -16.92 3.78 12.23
CA SER A 345 -17.38 5.19 12.24
C SER A 345 -18.75 5.42 12.92
N GLY A 346 -19.49 4.36 13.25
CA GLY A 346 -20.85 4.47 13.80
C GLY A 346 -21.94 4.85 12.78
N LEU A 347 -21.56 5.13 11.52
CA LEU A 347 -22.49 5.51 10.45
C LEU A 347 -23.31 4.32 9.93
N SER A 348 -24.24 4.61 9.01
CA SER A 348 -25.32 3.68 8.61
C SER A 348 -25.36 3.38 7.10
N GLY A 349 -24.34 3.78 6.36
CA GLY A 349 -24.15 3.40 4.96
C GLY A 349 -23.24 4.36 4.19
N PHE A 350 -23.30 4.25 2.86
CA PHE A 350 -22.56 5.05 1.88
C PHE A 350 -23.49 5.83 0.95
N PHE A 351 -23.04 7.01 0.53
CA PHE A 351 -23.61 7.80 -0.54
C PHE A 351 -22.56 8.02 -1.63
N LEU A 352 -22.84 7.59 -2.87
CA LEU A 352 -21.93 7.74 -4.01
C LEU A 352 -22.55 8.56 -5.15
N PRO A 353 -21.90 9.67 -5.56
CA PRO A 353 -22.12 10.31 -6.86
C PRO A 353 -21.75 9.36 -8.02
N LEU A 354 -22.74 8.61 -8.52
CA LEU A 354 -22.53 7.62 -9.58
C LEU A 354 -22.70 8.28 -10.95
N SER A 355 -21.58 8.51 -11.65
CA SER A 355 -21.58 9.20 -12.95
C SER A 355 -21.82 8.28 -14.15
N GLY A 356 -21.76 6.95 -13.96
CA GLY A 356 -21.81 5.99 -15.06
C GLY A 356 -20.49 5.85 -15.85
N GLY A 357 -19.46 6.64 -15.50
CA GLY A 357 -18.08 6.45 -15.96
C GLY A 357 -17.29 5.46 -15.07
N ALA A 358 -16.13 5.03 -15.57
CA ALA A 358 -15.34 3.93 -15.01
C ALA A 358 -15.05 4.04 -13.50
N ASP A 359 -14.62 5.21 -13.03
CA ASP A 359 -14.11 5.36 -11.66
C ASP A 359 -15.23 5.21 -10.61
N SER A 360 -16.36 5.89 -10.82
CA SER A 360 -17.52 5.74 -9.94
C SER A 360 -18.16 4.34 -10.05
N ALA A 361 -18.09 3.72 -11.23
CA ALA A 361 -18.47 2.32 -11.40
C ALA A 361 -17.57 1.35 -10.60
N ALA A 362 -16.25 1.60 -10.56
CA ALA A 362 -15.32 0.82 -9.75
C ALA A 362 -15.58 1.01 -8.24
N THR A 363 -15.80 2.25 -7.79
CA THR A 363 -16.20 2.54 -6.40
C THR A 363 -17.50 1.81 -6.02
N ALA A 364 -18.51 1.83 -6.89
CA ALA A 364 -19.77 1.11 -6.65
C ALA A 364 -19.55 -0.41 -6.60
N THR A 365 -18.74 -0.95 -7.51
CA THR A 365 -18.40 -2.38 -7.58
C THR A 365 -17.71 -2.87 -6.31
N ILE A 366 -16.76 -2.10 -5.76
CA ILE A 366 -16.09 -2.41 -4.48
C ILE A 366 -17.11 -2.51 -3.33
N ILE A 367 -18.08 -1.59 -3.25
CA ILE A 367 -19.14 -1.63 -2.23
C ILE A 367 -20.09 -2.82 -2.46
N GLY A 368 -20.37 -3.19 -3.71
CA GLY A 368 -21.11 -4.41 -4.06
C GLY A 368 -20.39 -5.70 -3.62
N ILE A 369 -19.08 -5.78 -3.87
CA ILE A 369 -18.23 -6.91 -3.44
C ILE A 369 -18.17 -6.97 -1.91
N MET A 370 -18.03 -5.84 -1.22
CA MET A 370 -18.15 -5.77 0.24
C MET A 370 -19.48 -6.35 0.73
N CYS A 371 -20.62 -6.01 0.10
CA CYS A 371 -21.92 -6.57 0.45
C CYS A 371 -22.00 -8.10 0.21
N ASN A 372 -21.36 -8.61 -0.84
CA ASN A 372 -21.26 -10.05 -1.11
C ASN A 372 -20.46 -10.78 -0.03
N LEU A 373 -19.31 -10.23 0.39
CA LEU A 373 -18.49 -10.76 1.48
C LEU A 373 -19.27 -10.78 2.80
N LEU A 374 -19.94 -9.67 3.14
CA LEU A 374 -20.74 -9.56 4.37
C LEU A 374 -21.90 -10.54 4.39
N PHE A 375 -22.63 -10.68 3.29
CA PHE A 375 -23.75 -11.62 3.21
C PHE A 375 -23.30 -13.08 3.31
N LYS A 376 -22.15 -13.43 2.71
CA LYS A 376 -21.54 -14.76 2.85
C LYS A 376 -21.20 -15.07 4.31
N GLU A 377 -20.50 -14.19 5.02
CA GLU A 377 -20.11 -14.44 6.41
C GLU A 377 -21.31 -14.35 7.38
N TYR A 378 -22.31 -13.52 7.07
CA TYR A 378 -23.60 -13.50 7.76
C TYR A 378 -24.32 -14.85 7.65
N THR A 379 -24.40 -15.44 6.45
CA THR A 379 -25.04 -16.76 6.26
C THR A 379 -24.20 -17.91 6.82
N ALA A 380 -22.87 -17.76 6.90
CA ALA A 380 -21.97 -18.69 7.59
C ALA A 380 -22.08 -18.67 9.12
N GLY A 381 -22.88 -17.75 9.71
CA GLY A 381 -23.09 -17.69 11.15
C GLY A 381 -22.05 -16.87 11.91
N ASN A 382 -21.26 -16.01 11.24
CA ASN A 382 -20.26 -15.18 11.91
C ASN A 382 -20.95 -14.14 12.83
N GLN A 383 -20.90 -14.38 14.14
CA GLN A 383 -21.67 -13.61 15.13
C GLN A 383 -21.28 -12.12 15.19
N GLN A 384 -20.03 -11.77 14.91
CA GLN A 384 -19.60 -10.36 14.84
C GLN A 384 -20.22 -9.68 13.62
N VAL A 385 -20.07 -10.28 12.43
CA VAL A 385 -20.66 -9.78 11.18
C VAL A 385 -22.18 -9.68 11.29
N ILE A 386 -22.85 -10.66 11.90
CA ILE A 386 -24.30 -10.63 12.15
C ILE A 386 -24.70 -9.43 13.02
N THR A 387 -23.92 -9.10 14.04
CA THR A 387 -24.19 -7.99 14.96
C THR A 387 -24.00 -6.66 14.27
N ASP A 388 -22.87 -6.47 13.58
CA ASP A 388 -22.54 -5.25 12.85
C ASP A 388 -23.48 -5.00 11.66
N VAL A 389 -23.78 -6.02 10.85
CA VAL A 389 -24.71 -5.92 9.71
C VAL A 389 -26.12 -5.52 10.19
N ARG A 390 -26.58 -6.08 11.31
CA ARG A 390 -27.86 -5.68 11.92
C ARG A 390 -27.86 -4.22 12.37
N ARG A 391 -26.78 -3.75 13.00
CA ARG A 391 -26.59 -2.35 13.40
C ARG A 391 -26.62 -1.42 12.18
N VAL A 392 -25.72 -1.63 11.22
CA VAL A 392 -25.52 -0.76 10.06
C VAL A 392 -26.77 -0.72 9.17
N GLY A 393 -27.37 -1.89 8.89
CA GLY A 393 -28.60 -1.99 8.09
C GLY A 393 -29.88 -1.56 8.81
N ASN A 394 -29.81 -1.23 10.11
CA ASN A 394 -30.96 -0.93 10.98
C ASN A 394 -32.07 -2.02 10.92
N TYR A 395 -31.66 -3.28 10.90
CA TYR A 395 -32.57 -4.42 10.83
C TYR A 395 -33.33 -4.61 12.16
N GLN A 396 -34.66 -4.68 12.10
CA GLN A 396 -35.48 -4.89 13.29
C GLN A 396 -35.39 -6.32 13.81
N LYS A 397 -35.84 -6.57 15.05
CA LYS A 397 -35.83 -7.92 15.64
C LYS A 397 -36.71 -8.87 14.81
N GLY A 398 -36.08 -9.89 14.22
CA GLY A 398 -36.73 -10.85 13.32
C GLY A 398 -36.48 -10.57 11.84
N GLU A 399 -35.97 -9.38 11.49
CA GLU A 399 -35.44 -9.13 10.15
C GLU A 399 -34.01 -9.66 9.99
N ALA A 400 -33.66 -9.96 8.74
CA ALA A 400 -32.32 -10.34 8.29
C ALA A 400 -32.16 -9.93 6.82
N PRO A 401 -30.93 -9.68 6.34
CA PRO A 401 -30.67 -9.63 4.90
C PRO A 401 -31.09 -10.95 4.25
N VAL A 402 -31.85 -10.88 3.14
CA VAL A 402 -32.21 -12.08 2.35
C VAL A 402 -31.24 -12.34 1.18
N SER A 403 -30.46 -11.33 0.80
CA SER A 403 -29.39 -11.42 -0.21
C SER A 403 -28.36 -10.30 0.00
N ALA A 404 -27.21 -10.40 -0.67
CA ALA A 404 -26.25 -9.31 -0.73
C ALA A 404 -26.84 -8.03 -1.35
N LYS A 405 -27.74 -8.16 -2.35
CA LYS A 405 -28.46 -7.02 -2.95
C LYS A 405 -29.41 -6.34 -1.96
N ASP A 406 -30.15 -7.11 -1.17
CA ASP A 406 -31.04 -6.58 -0.14
C ASP A 406 -30.24 -5.84 0.94
N LEU A 407 -29.12 -6.41 1.41
CA LEU A 407 -28.17 -5.71 2.28
C LEU A 407 -27.69 -4.40 1.64
N CYS A 408 -27.23 -4.45 0.39
CA CYS A 408 -26.73 -3.29 -0.35
C CYS A 408 -27.79 -2.18 -0.44
N SER A 409 -29.05 -2.52 -0.73
CA SER A 409 -30.15 -1.55 -0.85
C SER A 409 -30.39 -0.74 0.43
N ARG A 410 -30.09 -1.32 1.60
CA ARG A 410 -30.23 -0.66 2.89
C ARG A 410 -29.04 0.22 3.27
N ILE A 411 -27.83 -0.10 2.81
CA ILE A 411 -26.58 0.55 3.25
C ILE A 411 -25.88 1.34 2.14
N PHE A 412 -26.36 1.30 0.90
CA PHE A 412 -25.72 1.99 -0.23
C PHE A 412 -26.74 2.76 -1.06
N VAL A 413 -26.57 4.09 -1.08
CA VAL A 413 -27.32 5.02 -1.94
C VAL A 413 -26.39 5.51 -3.04
N THR A 414 -26.85 5.43 -4.29
CA THR A 414 -26.15 5.99 -5.45
C THR A 414 -26.98 7.12 -6.05
N CYS A 415 -26.35 8.17 -6.55
CA CYS A 415 -27.05 9.31 -7.14
C CYS A 415 -26.40 9.75 -8.46
N TYR A 416 -27.15 9.66 -9.56
CA TYR A 416 -26.78 10.27 -10.83
C TYR A 416 -27.26 11.74 -10.87
N MET A 417 -26.32 12.67 -11.01
CA MET A 417 -26.58 14.11 -10.97
C MET A 417 -26.35 14.74 -12.35
N ALA A 418 -27.41 14.76 -13.14
CA ALA A 418 -27.44 15.17 -14.53
C ALA A 418 -27.43 16.70 -14.71
N THR A 419 -26.90 17.15 -15.84
CA THR A 419 -27.22 18.46 -16.43
C THR A 419 -27.89 18.29 -17.79
N ARG A 420 -28.34 19.37 -18.43
CA ARG A 420 -28.85 19.36 -19.81
C ARG A 420 -27.84 18.87 -20.88
N HIS A 421 -26.59 18.67 -20.50
CA HIS A 421 -25.51 18.18 -21.37
C HIS A 421 -25.18 16.70 -21.15
N SER A 422 -25.74 16.06 -20.11
CA SER A 422 -25.47 14.66 -19.78
C SER A 422 -26.13 13.70 -20.76
N SER A 423 -25.43 12.63 -21.17
CA SER A 423 -25.95 11.68 -22.14
C SER A 423 -26.96 10.70 -21.54
N SER A 424 -27.80 10.11 -22.40
CA SER A 424 -28.65 8.98 -22.02
C SER A 424 -27.85 7.71 -21.70
N GLU A 425 -26.64 7.58 -22.25
CA GLU A 425 -25.76 6.42 -22.07
C GLU A 425 -25.13 6.38 -20.67
N THR A 426 -24.51 7.47 -20.22
CA THR A 426 -23.91 7.54 -18.86
C THR A 426 -24.98 7.35 -17.79
N ARG A 427 -26.17 7.94 -17.98
CA ARG A 427 -27.34 7.70 -17.12
C ARG A 427 -27.76 6.22 -17.12
N GLY A 428 -27.87 5.59 -18.29
CA GLY A 428 -28.25 4.18 -18.41
C GLY A 428 -27.23 3.23 -17.77
N ASN A 429 -25.94 3.53 -17.90
CA ASN A 429 -24.85 2.80 -17.25
C ASN A 429 -24.92 2.90 -15.72
N ALA A 430 -25.12 4.12 -15.18
CA ALA A 430 -25.28 4.33 -13.74
C ALA A 430 -26.49 3.56 -13.17
N GLN A 431 -27.64 3.62 -13.85
CA GLN A 431 -28.84 2.91 -13.42
C GLN A 431 -28.67 1.39 -13.45
N ARG A 432 -28.25 0.81 -14.59
CA ARG A 432 -28.08 -0.64 -14.72
C ARG A 432 -27.08 -1.21 -13.72
N LEU A 433 -25.96 -0.52 -13.50
CA LEU A 433 -24.97 -0.95 -12.51
C LEU A 433 -25.53 -0.91 -11.08
N ALA A 434 -26.29 0.12 -10.72
CA ALA A 434 -26.94 0.19 -9.42
C ALA A 434 -27.96 -0.96 -9.21
N GLU A 435 -28.69 -1.36 -10.26
CA GLU A 435 -29.61 -2.51 -10.26
C GLU A 435 -28.85 -3.87 -10.20
N GLU A 436 -27.72 -4.00 -10.90
CA GLU A 436 -26.83 -5.16 -10.84
C GLU A 436 -26.24 -5.36 -9.44
N ILE A 437 -25.85 -4.28 -8.76
CA ILE A 437 -25.33 -4.30 -7.38
C ILE A 437 -26.45 -4.43 -6.33
N GLY A 438 -27.63 -3.87 -6.59
CA GLY A 438 -28.73 -3.75 -5.63
C GLY A 438 -28.72 -2.46 -4.80
N ALA A 439 -28.01 -1.42 -5.23
CA ALA A 439 -27.95 -0.13 -4.54
C ALA A 439 -29.26 0.68 -4.70
N ARG A 440 -29.62 1.51 -3.72
CA ARG A 440 -30.74 2.46 -3.86
C ARG A 440 -30.32 3.60 -4.80
N HIS A 441 -30.77 3.56 -6.05
CA HIS A 441 -30.44 4.59 -7.04
C HIS A 441 -31.37 5.81 -6.98
N ILE A 442 -30.81 7.00 -7.19
CA ILE A 442 -31.50 8.29 -7.24
C ILE A 442 -31.04 9.04 -8.50
N PHE A 443 -31.97 9.72 -9.17
CA PHE A 443 -31.69 10.61 -10.30
C PHE A 443 -32.09 12.05 -9.95
N ILE A 444 -31.20 13.02 -10.18
CA ILE A 444 -31.46 14.45 -9.95
C ILE A 444 -30.92 15.26 -11.13
N GLN A 445 -31.66 16.28 -11.58
CA GLN A 445 -31.13 17.32 -12.47
C GLN A 445 -30.66 18.51 -11.63
N ILE A 446 -29.40 18.94 -11.83
CA ILE A 446 -28.80 20.03 -11.05
C ILE A 446 -28.91 21.40 -11.74
N ASP A 447 -29.44 21.45 -12.96
CA ASP A 447 -29.62 22.70 -13.72
C ASP A 447 -30.28 23.83 -12.92
N PRO A 448 -31.36 23.62 -12.13
CA PRO A 448 -31.96 24.69 -11.33
C PRO A 448 -31.03 25.25 -10.24
N ILE A 449 -30.12 24.43 -9.71
CA ILE A 449 -29.12 24.86 -8.71
C ILE A 449 -28.07 25.75 -9.39
N VAL A 450 -27.57 25.31 -10.55
CA VAL A 450 -26.58 26.04 -11.35
C VAL A 450 -27.15 27.36 -11.85
N GLU A 451 -28.36 27.36 -12.40
CA GLU A 451 -29.08 28.56 -12.85
C GLU A 451 -29.36 29.54 -11.71
N GLY A 452 -29.66 29.04 -10.50
CA GLY A 452 -29.82 29.88 -9.31
C GLY A 452 -28.53 30.62 -8.95
N ILE A 453 -27.39 29.93 -8.96
CA ILE A 453 -26.09 30.52 -8.63
C ILE A 453 -25.63 31.51 -9.72
N THR A 454 -25.78 31.17 -11.00
CA THR A 454 -25.38 32.09 -12.09
C THR A 454 -26.25 33.34 -12.13
N LYS A 455 -27.55 33.25 -11.81
CA LYS A 455 -28.41 34.44 -11.62
C LYS A 455 -27.90 35.35 -10.52
N VAL A 456 -27.51 34.82 -9.35
CA VAL A 456 -26.99 35.63 -8.24
C VAL A 456 -25.74 36.41 -8.71
N PHE A 457 -24.80 35.75 -9.38
CA PHE A 457 -23.61 36.40 -9.96
C PHE A 457 -24.00 37.54 -10.93
N GLN A 458 -24.93 37.28 -11.86
CA GLN A 458 -25.43 38.28 -12.81
C GLN A 458 -26.13 39.49 -12.16
N THR A 459 -26.60 39.41 -10.91
CA THR A 459 -27.16 40.58 -10.19
C THR A 459 -26.12 41.48 -9.54
N GLN A 460 -24.89 41.01 -9.35
CA GLN A 460 -23.84 41.73 -8.62
C GLN A 460 -22.74 42.27 -9.54
N GLU A 461 -22.50 41.60 -10.67
CA GLU A 461 -21.38 41.91 -11.57
C GLU A 461 -21.82 42.73 -12.81
N PRO A 462 -21.01 43.70 -13.27
CA PRO A 462 -21.36 44.58 -14.39
C PRO A 462 -21.21 43.92 -15.77
N GLN A 463 -20.52 42.78 -15.85
CA GLN A 463 -20.31 42.01 -17.07
C GLN A 463 -21.26 40.80 -17.07
N PRO A 464 -22.16 40.66 -18.07
CA PRO A 464 -23.01 39.48 -18.15
C PRO A 464 -22.16 38.26 -18.52
N LEU A 465 -22.25 37.21 -17.69
CA LEU A 465 -21.60 35.92 -17.97
C LEU A 465 -22.11 35.35 -19.30
N ASN A 466 -21.21 34.88 -20.18
CA ASN A 466 -21.60 34.30 -21.45
C ASN A 466 -22.15 32.87 -21.28
N ILE A 467 -23.41 32.75 -20.86
CA ILE A 467 -24.13 31.46 -20.70
C ILE A 467 -24.65 30.92 -22.04
N ASN A 468 -23.92 31.12 -23.15
CA ASN A 468 -24.29 30.53 -24.44
C ASN A 468 -24.11 28.99 -24.35
N PRO A 469 -25.10 28.15 -24.74
CA PRO A 469 -25.01 26.68 -24.71
C PRO A 469 -23.99 26.05 -25.67
N SER A 470 -22.91 26.76 -25.99
CA SER A 470 -21.77 26.38 -26.82
C SER A 470 -20.42 26.63 -26.12
N PHE A 471 -20.41 27.25 -24.94
CA PHE A 471 -19.18 27.62 -24.20
C PHE A 471 -18.20 28.43 -25.07
N GLN A 472 -18.72 29.33 -25.91
CA GLN A 472 -17.94 30.27 -26.73
C GLN A 472 -17.43 31.50 -25.94
N GLY A 473 -17.37 31.42 -24.61
CA GLY A 473 -16.78 32.44 -23.74
C GLY A 473 -15.26 32.30 -23.63
N SER A 474 -14.65 33.10 -22.75
CA SER A 474 -13.23 32.93 -22.42
C SER A 474 -12.95 31.60 -21.71
N LEU A 475 -11.69 31.15 -21.75
CA LEU A 475 -11.23 29.97 -21.00
C LEU A 475 -11.61 30.06 -19.51
N THR A 476 -11.55 31.27 -18.93
CA THR A 476 -11.91 31.55 -17.53
C THR A 476 -13.39 31.34 -17.27
N GLU A 477 -14.28 31.85 -18.12
CA GLU A 477 -15.73 31.67 -17.99
C GLU A 477 -16.12 30.20 -18.15
N ASN A 478 -15.57 29.53 -19.16
CA ASN A 478 -15.82 28.12 -19.43
C ASN A 478 -15.42 27.24 -18.24
N LEU A 479 -14.22 27.46 -17.69
CA LEU A 479 -13.75 26.76 -16.50
C LEU A 479 -14.60 27.08 -15.27
N ALA A 480 -15.05 28.33 -15.09
CA ALA A 480 -15.95 28.70 -14.00
C ALA A 480 -17.31 27.99 -14.09
N LEU A 481 -17.90 27.90 -15.29
CA LEU A 481 -19.16 27.20 -15.56
C LEU A 481 -19.07 25.68 -15.37
N GLN A 482 -17.94 25.06 -15.73
CA GLN A 482 -17.69 23.64 -15.41
C GLN A 482 -17.52 23.44 -13.90
N ASN A 483 -16.70 24.29 -13.25
CA ASN A 483 -16.43 24.23 -11.81
C ASN A 483 -17.71 24.36 -10.97
N ILE A 484 -18.66 25.24 -11.34
CA ILE A 484 -19.86 25.43 -10.52
C ILE A 484 -20.83 24.24 -10.62
N GLN A 485 -20.92 23.58 -11.79
CA GLN A 485 -21.63 22.30 -11.93
C GLN A 485 -20.99 21.23 -11.01
N ALA A 486 -19.65 21.12 -11.04
CA ALA A 486 -18.90 20.14 -10.25
C ALA A 486 -19.07 20.35 -8.72
N ARG A 487 -18.96 21.59 -8.24
CA ARG A 487 -19.17 21.93 -6.81
C ARG A 487 -20.62 21.78 -6.36
N SER A 488 -21.59 22.07 -7.23
CA SER A 488 -23.02 21.88 -6.92
C SER A 488 -23.36 20.41 -6.64
N ARG A 489 -22.72 19.47 -7.37
CA ARG A 489 -22.84 18.03 -7.09
C ARG A 489 -22.28 17.67 -5.71
N MET A 490 -21.14 18.23 -5.30
CA MET A 490 -20.58 17.98 -3.96
C MET A 490 -21.51 18.45 -2.84
N VAL A 491 -22.02 19.68 -2.93
CA VAL A 491 -22.97 20.23 -1.94
C VAL A 491 -24.22 19.37 -1.84
N LEU A 492 -24.78 18.97 -2.98
CA LEU A 492 -25.94 18.08 -3.03
C LEU A 492 -25.62 16.68 -2.48
N SER A 493 -24.40 16.17 -2.68
CA SER A 493 -23.98 14.86 -2.16
C SER A 493 -24.00 14.81 -0.65
N TYR A 494 -23.42 15.82 0.02
CA TYR A 494 -23.43 15.93 1.48
C TYR A 494 -24.84 16.12 2.04
N PHE A 495 -25.65 16.99 1.42
CA PHE A 495 -27.05 17.19 1.80
C PHE A 495 -27.87 15.89 1.71
N MET A 496 -27.69 15.13 0.62
CA MET A 496 -28.35 13.85 0.43
C MET A 496 -27.80 12.77 1.38
N ALA A 497 -26.49 12.72 1.65
CA ALA A 497 -25.89 11.77 2.59
C ALA A 497 -26.41 11.97 4.03
N GLN A 498 -26.67 13.22 4.42
CA GLN A 498 -27.21 13.57 5.73
C GLN A 498 -28.71 13.25 5.86
N LEU A 499 -29.52 13.39 4.78
CA LEU A 499 -30.99 13.31 4.85
C LEU A 499 -31.63 12.10 4.15
N SER A 500 -30.89 11.30 3.37
CA SER A 500 -31.44 10.16 2.63
C SER A 500 -31.99 9.05 3.53
N LEU A 501 -31.45 8.88 4.74
CA LEU A 501 -31.98 7.94 5.74
C LEU A 501 -33.14 8.56 6.53
N TRP A 502 -33.00 9.82 6.96
CA TRP A 502 -34.07 10.58 7.62
C TRP A 502 -35.37 10.59 6.82
N SER A 503 -35.30 10.81 5.50
CA SER A 503 -36.46 10.79 4.60
C SER A 503 -37.18 9.44 4.50
N GLN A 504 -36.56 8.36 4.98
CA GLN A 504 -37.13 7.01 5.11
C GLN A 504 -37.55 6.67 6.55
N ASN A 505 -37.58 7.66 7.46
CA ASN A 505 -37.72 7.46 8.91
C ASN A 505 -36.64 6.55 9.53
N ARG A 506 -35.44 6.51 8.95
CA ARG A 506 -34.26 5.81 9.49
C ARG A 506 -33.33 6.80 10.18
N LEU A 507 -32.76 6.38 11.30
CA LEU A 507 -31.71 7.12 12.00
C LEU A 507 -30.35 6.95 11.30
N GLY A 508 -29.42 7.84 11.62
CA GLY A 508 -28.05 7.84 11.09
C GLY A 508 -27.91 8.62 9.77
N SER A 509 -26.67 8.71 9.31
CA SER A 509 -26.28 9.34 8.04
C SER A 509 -25.33 8.42 7.26
N LEU A 510 -25.04 8.81 6.03
CA LEU A 510 -24.19 8.07 5.09
C LEU A 510 -22.81 8.74 4.98
N LEU A 511 -21.76 7.94 4.79
CA LEU A 511 -20.44 8.41 4.35
C LEU A 511 -20.52 8.83 2.87
N VAL A 512 -20.11 10.04 2.53
CA VAL A 512 -19.91 10.44 1.14
C VAL A 512 -18.64 9.76 0.62
N VAL A 513 -18.76 9.02 -0.48
CA VAL A 513 -17.65 8.28 -1.09
C VAL A 513 -17.18 8.98 -2.36
N GLY A 514 -15.89 9.27 -2.43
CA GLY A 514 -15.23 9.85 -3.60
C GLY A 514 -14.76 8.81 -4.62
N SER A 515 -14.52 9.25 -5.85
CA SER A 515 -14.08 8.40 -6.97
C SER A 515 -12.98 9.05 -7.83
N ALA A 516 -12.14 9.90 -7.26
CA ALA A 516 -10.93 10.36 -7.96
C ALA A 516 -9.87 9.25 -7.95
N ASN A 517 -9.15 9.02 -9.05
CA ASN A 517 -8.04 8.05 -9.10
C ASN A 517 -6.66 8.70 -8.89
N VAL A 518 -5.62 7.86 -8.76
CA VAL A 518 -4.26 8.32 -8.42
C VAL A 518 -3.61 9.18 -9.51
N ALA A 519 -3.97 8.98 -10.79
CA ALA A 519 -3.38 9.70 -11.93
C ALA A 519 -3.97 11.11 -12.04
N GLU A 520 -5.30 11.24 -11.91
CA GLU A 520 -5.99 12.53 -11.80
C GLU A 520 -5.53 13.32 -10.58
N ALA A 521 -5.33 12.65 -9.44
CA ALA A 521 -4.76 13.25 -8.25
C ALA A 521 -3.35 13.81 -8.52
N LEU A 522 -2.45 12.99 -9.08
CA LEU A 522 -1.06 13.39 -9.39
C LEU A 522 -0.99 14.57 -10.37
N ARG A 523 -1.83 14.57 -11.40
CA ARG A 523 -1.93 15.62 -12.41
C ARG A 523 -2.72 16.85 -11.92
N GLY A 524 -3.52 16.68 -10.87
CA GLY A 524 -4.47 17.67 -10.36
C GLY A 524 -5.63 17.96 -11.31
N TYR A 525 -6.05 16.96 -12.11
CA TYR A 525 -7.14 17.07 -13.09
C TYR A 525 -8.50 16.79 -12.45
N PHE A 526 -8.91 17.68 -11.54
CA PHE A 526 -10.22 17.69 -10.87
C PHE A 526 -10.54 19.11 -10.38
N THR A 527 -11.81 19.42 -10.08
CA THR A 527 -12.17 20.73 -9.51
C THR A 527 -11.94 20.73 -8.02
N LYS A 528 -11.21 21.72 -7.48
CA LYS A 528 -11.06 21.83 -6.03
C LYS A 528 -12.44 22.06 -5.38
N TYR A 529 -12.81 21.15 -4.49
CA TYR A 529 -14.11 21.04 -3.80
C TYR A 529 -15.31 20.60 -4.66
N ASP A 530 -15.09 19.78 -5.70
CA ASP A 530 -16.14 18.94 -6.30
C ASP A 530 -16.26 17.57 -5.60
N CYS A 531 -16.91 16.58 -6.23
CA CYS A 531 -17.06 15.22 -5.70
C CYS A 531 -15.74 14.42 -5.54
N SER A 532 -14.58 14.98 -5.94
CA SER A 532 -13.27 14.51 -5.47
C SER A 532 -13.03 14.77 -3.99
N SER A 533 -13.76 15.74 -3.40
CA SER A 533 -13.86 16.04 -1.97
C SER A 533 -15.07 15.33 -1.37
N ALA A 534 -14.79 14.33 -0.54
CA ALA A 534 -15.71 13.40 0.08
C ALA A 534 -15.15 12.98 1.45
N ASP A 535 -15.82 12.07 2.17
CA ASP A 535 -15.34 11.61 3.48
C ASP A 535 -14.20 10.61 3.35
N ILE A 536 -14.34 9.67 2.40
CA ILE A 536 -13.34 8.65 2.06
C ILE A 536 -13.35 8.31 0.56
N ASN A 537 -12.24 7.80 0.04
CA ASN A 537 -12.12 7.38 -1.36
C ASN A 537 -11.39 6.02 -1.48
N PRO A 538 -12.09 4.91 -1.80
CA PRO A 538 -11.48 3.59 -1.89
C PRO A 538 -10.59 3.37 -3.13
N ILE A 539 -10.61 4.29 -4.11
CA ILE A 539 -9.84 4.15 -5.36
C ILE A 539 -8.78 5.24 -5.59
N GLY A 540 -8.65 6.21 -4.69
CA GLY A 540 -7.69 7.33 -4.84
C GLY A 540 -6.22 6.92 -4.81
N GLY A 541 -5.92 5.70 -4.36
CA GLY A 541 -4.60 5.08 -4.46
C GLY A 541 -4.40 4.16 -5.66
N ILE A 542 -5.32 4.05 -6.62
CA ILE A 542 -5.30 3.05 -7.72
C ILE A 542 -5.13 3.73 -9.09
N SER A 543 -4.38 3.10 -10.00
CA SER A 543 -4.15 3.57 -11.38
C SER A 543 -5.40 3.47 -12.27
N LYS A 544 -5.53 4.36 -13.26
CA LYS A 544 -6.65 4.33 -14.23
C LYS A 544 -6.63 3.03 -15.06
N LEU A 545 -5.44 2.52 -15.37
CA LEU A 545 -5.27 1.26 -16.10
C LEU A 545 -5.73 0.06 -15.27
N ASP A 546 -5.37 0.00 -13.98
CA ASP A 546 -5.81 -1.08 -13.11
C ASP A 546 -7.30 -1.01 -12.79
N LEU A 547 -7.88 0.19 -12.64
CA LEU A 547 -9.33 0.34 -12.53
C LEU A 547 -10.04 -0.22 -13.77
N ARG A 548 -9.53 0.04 -14.97
CA ARG A 548 -10.09 -0.53 -16.21
C ARG A 548 -9.98 -2.05 -16.25
N ASN A 549 -8.83 -2.62 -15.88
CA ASN A 549 -8.64 -4.07 -15.81
C ASN A 549 -9.56 -4.71 -14.76
N PHE A 550 -9.71 -4.07 -13.59
CA PHE A 550 -10.65 -4.48 -12.54
C PHE A 550 -12.10 -4.49 -13.02
N LEU A 551 -12.55 -3.48 -13.79
CA LEU A 551 -13.91 -3.49 -14.37
C LEU A 551 -14.12 -4.63 -15.37
N LEU A 552 -13.12 -4.92 -16.21
CA LEU A 552 -13.18 -6.05 -17.15
C LEU A 552 -13.25 -7.38 -16.38
N TRP A 553 -12.36 -7.58 -15.39
CA TRP A 553 -12.38 -8.74 -14.50
C TRP A 553 -13.73 -8.88 -13.79
N ALA A 554 -14.28 -7.81 -13.22
CA ALA A 554 -15.54 -7.84 -12.48
C ALA A 554 -16.79 -8.07 -13.36
N SER A 555 -16.67 -7.91 -14.68
CA SER A 555 -17.69 -8.31 -15.66
C SER A 555 -17.53 -9.77 -16.14
N SER A 556 -16.33 -10.31 -16.02
CA SER A 556 -15.95 -11.65 -16.51
C SER A 556 -16.44 -12.77 -15.61
N ASP A 557 -16.32 -14.01 -16.09
CA ASP A 557 -16.67 -15.23 -15.34
C ASP A 557 -15.46 -15.79 -14.55
N ALA A 558 -14.43 -14.96 -14.29
CA ALA A 558 -13.26 -15.32 -13.50
C ALA A 558 -13.64 -15.69 -12.04
N PRO A 559 -12.82 -16.49 -11.35
CA PRO A 559 -12.99 -16.73 -9.92
C PRO A 559 -13.10 -15.42 -9.13
N LEU A 560 -13.95 -15.41 -8.10
CA LEU A 560 -14.27 -14.26 -7.24
C LEU A 560 -14.92 -13.03 -7.93
N SER A 561 -15.05 -13.01 -9.26
CA SER A 561 -15.77 -11.94 -9.98
C SER A 561 -17.26 -11.88 -9.59
N PRO A 562 -17.83 -10.69 -9.37
CA PRO A 562 -19.27 -10.51 -9.16
C PRO A 562 -20.12 -10.62 -10.45
N GLN A 563 -19.50 -10.71 -11.64
CA GLN A 563 -20.15 -10.85 -12.94
C GLN A 563 -21.13 -9.70 -13.30
N TYR A 564 -20.83 -8.47 -12.88
CA TYR A 564 -21.62 -7.28 -13.21
C TYR A 564 -21.41 -6.88 -14.69
N LYS A 565 -22.30 -7.37 -15.57
CA LYS A 565 -22.13 -7.30 -17.02
C LYS A 565 -22.14 -5.88 -17.59
N THR A 566 -22.80 -4.92 -16.92
CA THR A 566 -22.78 -3.49 -17.30
C THR A 566 -21.36 -2.90 -17.26
N LEU A 567 -20.46 -3.45 -16.43
CA LEU A 567 -19.08 -2.96 -16.33
C LEU A 567 -18.26 -3.16 -17.62
N HIS A 568 -18.60 -4.17 -18.42
CA HIS A 568 -17.89 -4.41 -19.69
C HIS A 568 -18.03 -3.22 -20.65
N SER A 569 -19.25 -2.72 -20.86
CA SER A 569 -19.46 -1.52 -21.69
C SER A 569 -18.82 -0.27 -21.08
N ILE A 570 -18.84 -0.13 -19.75
CA ILE A 570 -18.21 1.02 -19.08
C ILE A 570 -16.68 1.00 -19.26
N ALA A 571 -16.03 -0.17 -19.19
CA ALA A 571 -14.58 -0.31 -19.35
C ALA A 571 -14.08 -0.11 -20.80
N HIS A 572 -15.00 -0.13 -21.77
CA HIS A 572 -14.73 0.15 -23.18
C HIS A 572 -15.21 1.55 -23.63
N ALA A 573 -15.95 2.27 -22.80
CA ALA A 573 -16.35 3.64 -23.07
C ALA A 573 -15.15 4.60 -23.04
N THR A 574 -15.17 5.62 -23.89
CA THR A 574 -14.16 6.69 -23.90
C THR A 574 -14.31 7.58 -22.66
N PRO A 575 -13.26 7.81 -21.86
CA PRO A 575 -13.31 8.75 -20.73
C PRO A 575 -13.60 10.18 -21.20
N THR A 576 -14.68 10.77 -20.69
CA THR A 576 -15.16 12.11 -21.08
C THR A 576 -15.79 12.84 -19.90
N ALA A 577 -15.67 14.16 -19.90
CA ALA A 577 -16.33 15.05 -18.95
C ALA A 577 -17.57 15.70 -19.60
N GLU A 578 -18.76 15.20 -19.30
CA GLU A 578 -20.05 15.76 -19.77
C GLU A 578 -20.43 17.08 -19.05
N LEU A 579 -19.48 18.01 -18.95
CA LEU A 579 -19.62 19.34 -18.34
C LEU A 579 -19.79 20.47 -19.37
N THR A 580 -19.51 20.16 -20.64
CA THR A 580 -19.72 21.04 -21.81
C THR A 580 -20.77 20.47 -22.76
N PRO A 581 -21.37 21.30 -23.63
CA PRO A 581 -22.35 20.87 -24.61
C PRO A 581 -21.67 20.09 -25.73
N VAL A 582 -22.24 18.96 -26.13
CA VAL A 582 -21.79 18.22 -27.30
C VAL A 582 -22.11 19.06 -28.54
N THR A 583 -21.06 19.57 -29.20
CA THR A 583 -21.15 20.21 -30.52
C THR A 583 -20.72 19.20 -31.58
N ASP A 584 -21.29 19.28 -32.78
CA ASP A 584 -20.97 18.35 -33.88
C ASP A 584 -19.45 18.30 -34.13
N GLY A 585 -18.83 17.20 -33.71
CA GLY A 585 -17.39 16.92 -33.85
C GLY A 585 -16.52 17.05 -32.59
N ASN A 586 -16.99 17.65 -31.50
CA ASN A 586 -16.18 17.84 -30.28
C ASN A 586 -16.84 17.27 -29.02
N ILE A 587 -16.27 16.16 -28.52
CA ILE A 587 -16.54 15.59 -27.19
C ILE A 587 -15.27 15.79 -26.34
N GLN A 588 -15.39 16.39 -25.16
CA GLN A 588 -14.26 16.63 -24.25
C GLN A 588 -13.75 15.29 -23.68
N LYS A 589 -12.61 14.81 -24.18
CA LYS A 589 -11.89 13.65 -23.63
C LYS A 589 -10.81 14.11 -22.65
N ASP A 590 -10.61 13.34 -21.59
CA ASP A 590 -9.68 13.68 -20.51
C ASP A 590 -8.23 13.79 -21.01
N GLU A 591 -7.77 12.83 -21.81
CA GLU A 591 -6.39 12.78 -22.32
C GLU A 591 -6.09 13.91 -23.33
N ASP A 592 -7.08 14.31 -24.13
CA ASP A 592 -6.97 15.40 -25.11
C ASP A 592 -6.85 16.77 -24.39
N ASP A 593 -7.56 16.96 -23.28
CA ASP A 593 -7.49 18.18 -22.45
C ASP A 593 -6.19 18.22 -21.62
N MET A 594 -5.81 17.10 -21.02
CA MET A 594 -4.53 16.96 -20.32
C MET A 594 -3.31 17.09 -21.26
N LYS A 595 -3.49 16.76 -22.55
CA LYS A 595 -2.46 16.55 -23.60
C LYS A 595 -1.42 15.49 -23.21
N MET A 596 -1.87 14.47 -22.48
CA MET A 596 -1.08 13.42 -21.83
C MET A 596 -1.99 12.20 -21.63
N THR A 597 -1.52 11.00 -21.97
CA THR A 597 -2.31 9.77 -21.73
C THR A 597 -2.20 9.32 -20.27
N TYR A 598 -3.15 8.50 -19.81
CA TYR A 598 -3.10 7.87 -18.50
C TYR A 598 -1.89 6.94 -18.34
N ALA A 599 -1.45 6.28 -19.42
CA ALA A 599 -0.24 5.45 -19.41
C ALA A 599 1.04 6.29 -19.23
N GLU A 600 1.12 7.45 -19.89
CA GLU A 600 2.21 8.41 -19.65
C GLU A 600 2.17 8.95 -18.21
N LEU A 601 0.98 9.32 -17.70
CA LEU A 601 0.79 9.79 -16.31
C LEU A 601 1.24 8.77 -15.26
N GLU A 602 0.94 7.49 -15.47
CA GLU A 602 1.43 6.42 -14.62
C GLU A 602 2.97 6.30 -14.67
N ARG A 603 3.58 6.37 -15.86
CA ARG A 603 5.05 6.33 -16.00
C ARG A 603 5.70 7.54 -15.32
N TYR A 604 5.18 8.76 -15.50
CA TYR A 604 5.68 9.95 -14.80
C TYR A 604 5.53 9.81 -13.28
N GLY A 605 4.43 9.23 -12.79
CA GLY A 605 4.20 8.95 -11.37
C GLY A 605 5.27 8.03 -10.78
N LYS A 606 5.48 6.88 -11.42
CA LYS A 606 6.51 5.89 -11.01
C LYS A 606 7.92 6.49 -11.08
N LEU A 607 8.27 7.17 -12.17
CA LEU A 607 9.56 7.87 -12.31
C LEU A 607 9.78 8.90 -11.19
N ARG A 608 8.77 9.73 -10.88
CA ARG A 608 8.83 10.79 -9.87
C ARG A 608 8.96 10.26 -8.44
N LYS A 609 8.19 9.22 -8.08
CA LYS A 609 8.00 8.79 -6.68
C LYS A 609 8.78 7.52 -6.32
N VAL A 610 8.85 6.54 -7.21
CA VAL A 610 9.55 5.27 -6.98
C VAL A 610 11.01 5.37 -7.40
N GLU A 611 11.26 6.04 -8.54
CA GLU A 611 12.61 6.22 -9.06
C GLU A 611 13.21 7.61 -8.75
N PHE A 612 12.57 8.35 -7.84
CA PHE A 612 13.01 9.64 -7.28
C PHE A 612 13.40 10.73 -8.30
N CYS A 613 12.85 10.71 -9.52
CA CYS A 613 13.28 11.59 -10.60
C CYS A 613 12.69 13.01 -10.50
N GLY A 614 13.56 14.01 -10.56
CA GLY A 614 13.20 15.39 -10.86
C GLY A 614 13.07 15.63 -12.39
N PRO A 615 12.85 16.86 -12.85
CA PRO A 615 12.61 17.13 -14.27
C PRO A 615 13.74 16.65 -15.19
N ILE A 616 15.00 16.92 -14.82
CA ILE A 616 16.17 16.59 -15.65
C ILE A 616 16.35 15.06 -15.74
N SER A 617 16.34 14.35 -14.61
CA SER A 617 16.54 12.88 -14.61
C SER A 617 15.35 12.13 -15.20
N MET A 618 14.14 12.65 -15.07
CA MET A 618 12.96 12.12 -15.78
C MET A 618 13.13 12.27 -17.30
N PHE A 619 13.54 13.44 -17.78
CA PHE A 619 13.86 13.66 -19.19
C PHE A 619 14.94 12.70 -19.70
N SER A 620 16.10 12.59 -19.01
CA SER A 620 17.19 11.72 -19.43
C SER A 620 16.80 10.24 -19.54
N LYS A 621 15.93 9.74 -18.64
CA LYS A 621 15.38 8.38 -18.73
C LYS A 621 14.42 8.24 -19.91
N LEU A 622 13.47 9.17 -20.04
CA LEU A 622 12.42 9.07 -21.05
C LEU A 622 12.93 9.22 -22.48
N VAL A 623 14.02 9.95 -22.73
CA VAL A 623 14.67 9.96 -24.05
C VAL A 623 15.18 8.57 -24.44
N SER A 624 15.66 7.78 -23.47
CA SER A 624 16.08 6.39 -23.72
C SER A 624 14.91 5.40 -23.75
N GLU A 625 13.84 5.64 -22.99
CA GLU A 625 12.65 4.76 -22.94
C GLU A 625 11.68 4.98 -24.11
N TRP A 626 11.64 6.19 -24.68
CA TRP A 626 10.76 6.59 -25.77
C TRP A 626 11.54 6.96 -27.04
N PRO A 627 12.29 6.01 -27.67
CA PRO A 627 13.05 6.26 -28.90
C PRO A 627 12.17 6.52 -30.13
N HIS A 628 10.85 6.52 -29.97
CA HIS A 628 9.85 6.86 -30.98
C HIS A 628 9.48 8.36 -30.96
N LEU A 629 10.06 9.14 -30.04
CA LEU A 629 9.92 10.59 -29.94
C LEU A 629 11.31 11.24 -30.04
N GLU A 630 11.39 12.39 -30.70
CA GLU A 630 12.62 13.19 -30.71
C GLU A 630 12.85 13.81 -29.31
N PRO A 631 14.10 14.03 -28.84
CA PRO A 631 14.39 14.52 -27.49
C PRO A 631 13.62 15.80 -27.12
N LYS A 632 13.41 16.70 -28.08
CA LYS A 632 12.62 17.91 -27.91
C LYS A 632 11.15 17.63 -27.52
N GLU A 633 10.52 16.61 -28.10
CA GLU A 633 9.14 16.23 -27.77
C GLU A 633 9.04 15.64 -26.35
N VAL A 634 10.02 14.83 -25.96
CA VAL A 634 10.16 14.31 -24.60
C VAL A 634 10.36 15.45 -23.60
N ALA A 635 11.20 16.43 -23.94
CA ALA A 635 11.40 17.63 -23.13
C ALA A 635 10.10 18.43 -22.94
N GLU A 636 9.33 18.66 -24.01
CA GLU A 636 8.03 19.35 -23.93
C GLU A 636 7.02 18.60 -23.05
N LYS A 637 6.95 17.26 -23.17
CA LYS A 637 6.10 16.40 -22.34
C LYS A 637 6.49 16.46 -20.85
N VAL A 638 7.78 16.34 -20.53
CA VAL A 638 8.28 16.41 -19.13
C VAL A 638 8.06 17.80 -18.53
N LYS A 639 8.32 18.87 -19.30
CA LYS A 639 8.05 20.26 -18.88
C LYS A 639 6.57 20.49 -18.60
N ARG A 640 5.68 19.99 -19.47
CA ARG A 640 4.23 20.03 -19.30
C ARG A 640 3.78 19.31 -18.03
N PHE A 641 4.29 18.09 -17.78
CA PHE A 641 4.01 17.34 -16.54
C PHE A 641 4.38 18.16 -15.30
N PHE A 642 5.63 18.62 -15.18
CA PHE A 642 6.11 19.32 -13.99
C PHE A 642 5.44 20.69 -13.78
N TYR A 643 5.14 21.43 -14.86
CA TYR A 643 4.33 22.64 -14.78
C TYR A 643 2.97 22.34 -14.13
N TYR A 644 2.22 21.39 -14.69
CA TYR A 644 0.86 21.10 -14.23
C TYR A 644 0.79 20.44 -12.86
N TYR A 645 1.71 19.52 -12.56
CA TYR A 645 1.91 18.99 -11.21
C TYR A 645 2.12 20.13 -10.20
N SER A 646 3.00 21.08 -10.52
CA SER A 646 3.40 22.14 -9.59
C SER A 646 2.30 23.17 -9.32
N ILE A 647 1.55 23.62 -10.35
CA ILE A 647 0.45 24.57 -10.13
C ILE A 647 -0.75 23.94 -9.43
N ASN A 648 -0.98 22.63 -9.59
CA ASN A 648 -2.14 21.96 -8.99
C ASN A 648 -1.83 21.26 -7.65
N ARG A 649 -0.57 21.22 -7.18
CA ARG A 649 -0.22 20.51 -5.93
C ARG A 649 -1.03 21.00 -4.72
N HIS A 650 -1.38 22.29 -4.68
CA HIS A 650 -2.27 22.88 -3.68
C HIS A 650 -3.67 22.25 -3.58
N LYS A 651 -4.09 21.41 -4.54
CA LYS A 651 -5.36 20.65 -4.46
C LYS A 651 -5.21 19.41 -3.57
N LEU A 652 -4.02 18.82 -3.50
CA LEU A 652 -3.76 17.57 -2.75
C LEU A 652 -3.66 17.77 -1.24
N THR A 653 -3.35 18.99 -0.79
CA THR A 653 -3.40 19.38 0.63
C THR A 653 -4.80 19.24 1.25
N THR A 654 -5.85 19.17 0.41
CA THR A 654 -7.25 19.03 0.83
C THR A 654 -8.00 17.97 0.01
N LEU A 655 -7.28 16.99 -0.57
CA LEU A 655 -7.93 15.86 -1.24
C LEU A 655 -8.36 14.82 -0.20
N THR A 656 -9.49 14.16 -0.47
CA THR A 656 -10.09 13.11 0.35
C THR A 656 -9.08 12.04 0.79
N PRO A 657 -9.07 11.63 2.08
CA PRO A 657 -8.26 10.51 2.53
C PRO A 657 -8.65 9.25 1.75
N SER A 658 -7.65 8.63 1.12
CA SER A 658 -7.85 7.57 0.14
C SER A 658 -7.15 6.29 0.56
N TYR A 659 -7.75 5.14 0.26
CA TYR A 659 -7.13 3.82 0.43
C TYR A 659 -5.74 3.80 -0.22
N HIS A 660 -4.71 3.38 0.53
CA HIS A 660 -3.36 3.26 0.00
C HIS A 660 -3.17 1.92 -0.75
N ALA A 661 -2.88 2.00 -2.05
CA ALA A 661 -2.59 0.83 -2.89
C ALA A 661 -1.27 0.99 -3.68
N GLU A 662 -1.17 2.02 -4.53
CA GLU A 662 -0.01 2.26 -5.38
C GLU A 662 1.15 2.94 -4.64
N ASN A 663 2.37 2.42 -4.84
CA ASN A 663 3.60 2.94 -4.24
C ASN A 663 4.07 4.29 -4.83
N TYR A 664 3.34 4.83 -5.81
CA TYR A 664 3.58 6.15 -6.38
C TYR A 664 2.52 7.20 -6.00
N SER A 665 1.64 6.88 -5.03
CA SER A 665 0.59 7.77 -4.55
C SER A 665 1.09 9.21 -4.26
N PRO A 666 0.35 10.26 -4.65
CA PRO A 666 0.74 11.64 -4.42
C PRO A 666 0.18 12.21 -3.11
N ASP A 667 -0.38 11.40 -2.19
CA ASP A 667 -0.96 11.88 -0.93
C ASP A 667 0.00 12.75 -0.11
N ASP A 668 -0.46 13.96 0.24
CA ASP A 668 0.33 14.97 0.94
C ASP A 668 0.28 14.83 2.48
N ASN A 669 -0.67 14.06 3.02
CA ASN A 669 -0.89 13.91 4.46
C ASN A 669 0.10 12.95 5.13
N ARG A 670 0.52 11.91 4.41
CA ARG A 670 1.43 10.87 4.92
C ARG A 670 2.51 10.51 3.91
N PHE A 671 2.12 10.02 2.74
CA PHE A 671 3.01 9.20 1.90
C PHE A 671 4.02 9.99 1.07
N ASP A 672 3.67 11.19 0.61
CA ASP A 672 4.47 11.99 -0.33
C ASP A 672 4.49 13.46 0.08
N LEU A 673 5.13 13.75 1.21
CA LEU A 673 5.31 15.11 1.73
C LEU A 673 6.07 15.99 0.72
N ARG A 674 5.46 17.09 0.26
CA ARG A 674 6.05 18.00 -0.75
C ARG A 674 5.64 19.47 -0.49
N PRO A 675 6.41 20.46 -0.99
CA PRO A 675 5.91 21.82 -1.10
C PRO A 675 4.62 21.87 -1.94
N PHE A 676 3.69 22.75 -1.58
CA PHE A 676 2.49 23.05 -2.40
C PHE A 676 2.53 24.44 -3.07
N LEU A 677 3.50 25.28 -2.70
CA LEU A 677 3.82 26.55 -3.36
C LEU A 677 5.16 26.41 -4.10
N TYR A 678 5.10 26.21 -5.42
CA TYR A 678 6.26 26.05 -6.28
C TYR A 678 6.48 27.27 -7.18
N ASN A 679 7.75 27.52 -7.55
CA ASN A 679 8.04 28.25 -8.78
C ASN A 679 7.73 27.34 -9.99
N SER A 680 6.49 27.39 -10.48
CA SER A 680 5.99 26.53 -11.56
C SER A 680 6.67 26.74 -12.92
N LYS A 681 7.52 27.76 -13.07
CA LYS A 681 8.35 27.94 -14.27
C LYS A 681 9.55 26.99 -14.31
N TRP A 682 9.94 26.38 -13.19
CA TRP A 682 11.07 25.45 -13.06
C TRP A 682 12.34 25.94 -13.79
N THR A 683 12.64 27.24 -13.69
CA THR A 683 13.48 27.97 -14.66
C THR A 683 14.86 27.34 -14.87
N TYR A 684 15.53 26.94 -13.79
CA TYR A 684 16.84 26.30 -13.85
C TYR A 684 16.76 24.91 -14.50
N GLN A 685 15.82 24.08 -14.02
CA GLN A 685 15.66 22.70 -14.48
C GLN A 685 15.24 22.64 -15.95
N PHE A 686 14.33 23.51 -16.38
CA PHE A 686 13.84 23.56 -17.76
C PHE A 686 14.92 24.08 -18.71
N LYS A 687 15.71 25.09 -18.31
CA LYS A 687 16.90 25.53 -19.07
C LYS A 687 17.91 24.39 -19.22
N LYS A 688 18.16 23.61 -18.16
CA LYS A 688 19.07 22.46 -18.23
C LYS A 688 18.55 21.33 -19.14
N ILE A 689 17.24 21.15 -19.25
CA ILE A 689 16.66 20.25 -20.27
C ILE A 689 16.93 20.81 -21.67
N ASP A 690 16.75 22.11 -21.92
CA ASP A 690 17.03 22.71 -23.24
C ASP A 690 18.51 22.60 -23.65
N GLU A 691 19.43 22.83 -22.71
CA GLU A 691 20.87 22.64 -22.93
C GLU A 691 21.19 21.19 -23.32
N LEU A 692 20.57 20.20 -22.65
CA LEU A 692 20.75 18.78 -22.98
C LEU A 692 20.12 18.39 -24.33
N VAL A 693 18.95 18.95 -24.68
CA VAL A 693 18.32 18.72 -25.99
C VAL A 693 19.24 19.24 -27.10
N GLY A 694 19.81 20.43 -26.96
CA GLY A 694 20.77 20.98 -27.92
C GLY A 694 21.99 20.07 -28.11
N MET A 695 22.61 19.61 -27.02
CA MET A 695 23.74 18.66 -27.08
C MET A 695 23.37 17.34 -27.77
N MET A 696 22.17 16.81 -27.53
CA MET A 696 21.68 15.58 -28.18
C MET A 696 21.40 15.80 -29.66
N GLU A 697 20.78 16.92 -30.04
CA GLU A 697 20.50 17.28 -31.43
C GLU A 697 21.81 17.49 -32.23
N GLU A 698 22.83 18.13 -31.63
CA GLU A 698 24.18 18.24 -32.20
C GLU A 698 24.84 16.87 -32.41
N GLU A 699 24.85 16.00 -31.40
CA GLU A 699 25.46 14.66 -31.51
C GLU A 699 24.73 13.77 -32.54
N MET A 700 23.40 13.86 -32.60
CA MET A 700 22.60 13.17 -33.62
C MET A 700 22.82 13.76 -35.03
N GLY A 701 23.03 15.07 -35.15
CA GLY A 701 23.43 15.73 -36.39
C GLY A 701 24.75 15.17 -36.92
N VAL A 702 25.79 15.18 -36.10
CA VAL A 702 27.12 14.63 -36.43
C VAL A 702 27.05 13.14 -36.78
N LYS A 703 26.22 12.35 -36.08
CA LYS A 703 26.00 10.93 -36.42
C LYS A 703 25.27 10.75 -37.76
N ARG A 704 24.27 11.59 -38.07
CA ARG A 704 23.55 11.57 -39.35
C ARG A 704 24.45 12.01 -40.51
N GLU A 705 25.40 12.91 -40.29
CA GLU A 705 26.41 13.31 -41.30
C GLU A 705 27.42 12.19 -41.56
N LYS A 706 28.06 11.65 -40.51
CA LYS A 706 28.99 10.51 -40.65
C LYS A 706 28.32 9.28 -41.28
N GLY A 707 27.06 9.00 -40.95
CA GLY A 707 26.30 7.91 -41.57
C GLY A 707 26.04 8.13 -43.07
N LYS A 708 25.88 9.38 -43.52
CA LYS A 708 25.80 9.71 -44.95
C LYS A 708 27.16 9.57 -45.63
N GLU A 709 28.24 10.05 -45.02
CA GLU A 709 29.60 9.89 -45.55
C GLU A 709 29.95 8.40 -45.70
N GLN A 710 29.71 7.58 -44.67
CA GLN A 710 29.89 6.12 -44.70
C GLN A 710 29.07 5.47 -45.82
N SER A 711 27.78 5.85 -45.95
CA SER A 711 26.91 5.31 -47.01
C SER A 711 27.34 5.73 -48.42
N VAL A 712 27.94 6.91 -48.59
CA VAL A 712 28.51 7.35 -49.87
C VAL A 712 29.80 6.59 -50.17
N GLU A 713 30.65 6.37 -49.17
CA GLU A 713 31.90 5.60 -49.29
C GLU A 713 31.62 4.11 -49.62
N ASP A 714 30.59 3.51 -49.03
CA ASP A 714 30.12 2.17 -49.35
C ASP A 714 29.56 2.09 -50.79
N LEU A 715 28.76 3.07 -51.23
CA LEU A 715 28.25 3.15 -52.61
C LEU A 715 29.38 3.37 -53.63
N GLU A 716 30.39 4.18 -53.31
CA GLU A 716 31.59 4.34 -54.15
C GLU A 716 32.38 3.04 -54.26
N LYS A 717 32.47 2.26 -53.18
CA LYS A 717 33.14 0.96 -53.16
C LYS A 717 32.39 -0.05 -54.03
N GLU A 718 31.07 -0.15 -53.92
CA GLU A 718 30.24 -0.97 -54.82
C GLU A 718 30.40 -0.55 -56.28
N LEU A 719 30.45 0.76 -56.55
CA LEU A 719 30.66 1.30 -57.90
C LEU A 719 32.03 0.92 -58.47
N ARG A 720 33.10 0.99 -57.67
CA ARG A 720 34.45 0.56 -58.07
C ARG A 720 34.50 -0.95 -58.36
N GLU A 721 33.86 -1.78 -57.53
CA GLU A 721 33.75 -3.22 -57.80
C GLU A 721 32.94 -3.52 -59.08
N ALA A 722 31.89 -2.75 -59.35
CA ALA A 722 31.11 -2.87 -60.59
C ALA A 722 31.92 -2.44 -61.83
N GLN A 723 32.68 -1.34 -61.73
CA GLN A 723 33.58 -0.88 -62.79
C GLN A 723 34.66 -1.92 -63.11
N LEU A 724 35.30 -2.51 -62.09
CA LEU A 724 36.30 -3.57 -62.27
C LEU A 724 35.73 -4.80 -63.00
N LYS A 725 34.48 -5.19 -62.68
CA LYS A 725 33.75 -6.26 -63.38
C LYS A 725 33.47 -5.91 -64.84
N VAL A 726 33.11 -4.66 -65.14
CA VAL A 726 32.89 -4.17 -66.52
C VAL A 726 34.20 -4.15 -67.31
N GLU A 727 35.30 -3.70 -66.71
CA GLU A 727 36.61 -3.65 -67.36
C GLU A 727 37.13 -5.06 -67.70
N MET A 728 37.00 -6.02 -66.75
CA MET A 728 37.25 -7.45 -67.01
C MET A 728 36.39 -8.02 -68.15
N LEU A 729 35.14 -7.56 -68.31
CA LEU A 729 34.25 -7.98 -69.40
C LEU A 729 34.66 -7.34 -70.74
N GLN A 730 35.11 -6.08 -70.74
CA GLN A 730 35.60 -5.41 -71.95
C GLN A 730 36.90 -6.02 -72.47
N VAL A 731 37.85 -6.38 -71.59
CA VAL A 731 39.06 -7.14 -71.95
C VAL A 731 38.68 -8.49 -72.59
N ARG A 732 37.68 -9.19 -72.06
CA ARG A 732 37.13 -10.43 -72.65
C ARG A 732 36.40 -10.23 -73.98
N LEU A 733 35.84 -9.04 -74.25
CA LEU A 733 35.18 -8.72 -75.52
C LEU A 733 36.16 -8.32 -76.62
N ALA A 734 37.22 -7.58 -76.29
CA ALA A 734 38.25 -7.15 -77.24
C ALA A 734 38.95 -8.36 -77.90
N ALA A 735 39.15 -9.45 -77.14
CA ALA A 735 39.73 -10.71 -77.63
C ALA A 735 38.84 -11.49 -78.64
N LYS A 736 37.62 -11.03 -78.96
CA LYS A 736 36.63 -11.77 -79.77
C LYS A 736 36.26 -11.13 -81.12
N LYS A 737 36.99 -10.12 -81.60
CA LYS A 737 36.71 -9.47 -82.91
C LYS A 737 37.88 -9.54 -83.90
N SER A 738 38.05 -10.71 -84.51
CA SER A 738 38.70 -10.89 -85.81
C SER A 738 37.86 -11.87 -86.65
N PRO A 739 37.54 -11.58 -87.92
CA PRO A 739 36.57 -12.39 -88.69
C PRO A 739 37.22 -13.56 -89.45
N SER A 740 36.60 -14.73 -89.35
CA SER A 740 36.94 -15.96 -90.10
C SER A 740 36.59 -15.87 -91.60
N PRO A 741 37.10 -16.78 -92.44
CA PRO A 741 36.17 -17.80 -92.99
C PRO A 741 36.82 -19.18 -93.32
N GLY A 742 35.99 -20.24 -93.43
CA GLY A 742 36.36 -21.49 -94.13
C GLY A 742 35.90 -22.81 -93.48
N LEU A 743 34.79 -23.37 -93.96
CA LEU A 743 34.39 -24.80 -93.86
C LEU A 743 35.28 -25.68 -94.78
N PRO A 744 35.31 -27.04 -94.74
CA PRO A 744 34.12 -27.94 -94.64
C PRO A 744 34.39 -29.29 -93.87
N PRO A 745 33.76 -30.48 -94.10
CA PRO A 745 33.03 -31.17 -93.02
C PRO A 745 33.22 -32.72 -92.90
N GLN A 746 32.36 -33.36 -92.08
CA GLN A 746 31.96 -34.80 -92.04
C GLN A 746 32.73 -35.80 -91.12
N GLY A 747 31.96 -36.82 -90.64
CA GLY A 747 32.30 -37.83 -89.62
C GLY A 747 31.41 -37.71 -88.36
N GLU A 748 30.19 -38.28 -88.34
CA GLU A 748 29.84 -39.57 -87.68
C GLU A 748 30.21 -39.63 -86.17
N VAL A 749 29.34 -39.97 -85.21
CA VAL A 749 28.56 -41.21 -84.96
C VAL A 749 27.35 -40.87 -84.03
N PRO A 750 26.22 -41.63 -83.96
CA PRO A 750 24.94 -41.07 -83.55
C PRO A 750 24.56 -41.10 -82.05
N LYS A 751 23.56 -40.25 -81.78
CA LYS A 751 22.83 -39.95 -80.54
C LYS A 751 22.35 -41.17 -79.73
N SER A 752 22.40 -41.04 -78.41
CA SER A 752 21.36 -41.57 -77.50
C SER A 752 20.56 -40.41 -76.91
N GLY A 753 19.25 -40.61 -76.74
CA GLY A 753 18.31 -39.57 -76.29
C GLY A 753 17.51 -39.99 -75.07
N VAL A 754 17.56 -39.12 -74.05
CA VAL A 754 16.51 -38.67 -73.11
C VAL A 754 15.43 -39.66 -72.57
N VAL A 755 15.17 -39.50 -71.27
CA VAL A 755 13.97 -39.90 -70.49
C VAL A 755 13.88 -41.35 -70.00
N ALA A 756 14.09 -41.53 -68.70
CA ALA A 756 13.16 -42.28 -67.83
C ALA A 756 13.32 -41.79 -66.37
N ALA A 757 12.21 -41.72 -65.64
CA ALA A 757 12.19 -41.48 -64.19
C ALA A 757 12.17 -42.81 -63.42
N THR A 758 12.59 -42.81 -62.15
CA THR A 758 11.98 -43.69 -61.13
C THR A 758 12.22 -43.23 -59.69
N VAL A 759 11.29 -43.64 -58.84
CA VAL A 759 11.21 -43.45 -57.39
C VAL A 759 12.04 -44.51 -56.65
N ALA A 760 12.64 -44.20 -55.49
CA ALA A 760 12.74 -45.13 -54.34
C ALA A 760 13.19 -44.43 -53.03
N GLU A 761 12.66 -44.96 -51.92
CA GLU A 761 12.81 -44.57 -50.52
C GLU A 761 14.19 -44.90 -49.90
N GLY A 762 14.52 -44.37 -48.70
CA GLY A 762 15.55 -45.01 -47.85
C GLY A 762 16.23 -44.23 -46.72
N LYS A 763 15.54 -44.02 -45.59
CA LYS A 763 16.02 -43.92 -44.18
C LYS A 763 17.47 -43.46 -43.87
N GLY A 764 17.60 -42.42 -43.02
CA GLY A 764 18.84 -42.11 -42.27
C GLY A 764 18.71 -40.95 -41.27
N GLN A 765 18.66 -41.24 -39.97
CA GLN A 765 18.76 -40.34 -38.81
C GLN A 765 20.02 -40.75 -37.98
N PRO A 766 20.50 -40.04 -36.93
CA PRO A 766 20.20 -38.66 -36.46
C PRO A 766 21.48 -37.88 -36.02
N GLU A 767 21.29 -36.84 -35.18
CA GLU A 767 22.24 -36.21 -34.22
C GLU A 767 23.14 -35.02 -34.66
N GLY A 768 23.38 -34.09 -33.71
CA GLY A 768 24.42 -33.05 -33.79
C GLY A 768 24.01 -31.61 -33.45
N SER A 769 23.59 -31.33 -32.21
CA SER A 769 23.46 -29.94 -31.72
C SER A 769 24.83 -29.32 -31.36
N PRO A 770 25.17 -28.09 -31.80
CA PRO A 770 26.44 -27.47 -31.43
C PRO A 770 26.39 -26.82 -30.04
N LYS A 771 27.28 -27.25 -29.15
CA LYS A 771 27.68 -26.47 -27.97
C LYS A 771 28.60 -25.34 -28.41
N VAL A 772 28.48 -24.17 -27.77
CA VAL A 772 29.48 -23.10 -27.85
C VAL A 772 30.45 -23.26 -26.67
N GLU A 773 31.70 -23.57 -26.98
CA GLU A 773 32.81 -23.50 -26.01
C GLU A 773 33.32 -22.05 -25.94
N VAL A 774 33.64 -21.59 -24.73
CA VAL A 774 34.46 -20.38 -24.52
C VAL A 774 35.81 -20.85 -24.01
N ALA A 775 36.84 -20.69 -24.85
CA ALA A 775 38.20 -21.14 -24.54
C ALA A 775 38.91 -20.17 -23.57
N VAL A 776 39.74 -20.73 -22.69
CA VAL A 776 40.61 -20.00 -21.77
C VAL A 776 42.07 -20.14 -22.21
N ALA A 777 42.76 -19.00 -22.36
CA ALA A 777 44.23 -18.90 -22.36
C ALA A 777 44.62 -17.45 -22.00
N GLY A 778 45.59 -17.13 -21.13
CA GLY A 778 46.39 -17.99 -20.24
C GLY A 778 47.89 -17.97 -20.51
N VAL A 779 48.59 -16.84 -20.25
CA VAL A 779 50.07 -16.78 -20.21
C VAL A 779 50.60 -15.87 -19.09
N LYS A 780 51.31 -16.48 -18.12
CA LYS A 780 52.57 -16.11 -17.38
C LYS A 780 52.99 -14.61 -17.38
N GLY A 781 53.43 -13.96 -16.30
CA GLY A 781 54.26 -14.36 -15.13
C GLY A 781 55.55 -13.50 -15.16
N GLN A 782 56.04 -12.78 -14.13
CA GLN A 782 56.61 -13.15 -12.82
C GLN A 782 56.73 -11.88 -11.92
N VAL A 783 56.38 -11.86 -10.61
CA VAL A 783 57.17 -12.13 -9.37
C VAL A 783 57.95 -10.92 -8.77
N GLU A 784 57.90 -10.84 -7.42
CA GLU A 784 58.75 -10.08 -6.45
C GLU A 784 58.46 -8.59 -6.12
N GLY A 785 58.53 -8.26 -4.81
CA GLY A 785 58.58 -6.89 -4.26
C GLY A 785 57.66 -6.59 -3.06
N SER A 786 58.18 -6.70 -1.83
CA SER A 786 57.50 -6.31 -0.57
C SER A 786 57.70 -4.79 -0.22
N PRO A 787 57.44 -4.32 1.02
CA PRO A 787 56.20 -3.71 1.48
C PRO A 787 56.33 -2.19 1.82
N VAL A 788 55.22 -1.51 2.17
CA VAL A 788 55.21 -0.13 2.70
C VAL A 788 54.25 -0.02 3.91
N PRO A 789 54.56 0.71 5.01
CA PRO A 789 53.97 0.46 6.33
C PRO A 789 52.96 1.51 6.86
N GLU A 790 52.42 1.24 8.06
CA GLU A 790 51.60 2.13 8.90
C GLU A 790 52.30 3.45 9.32
N VAL A 791 51.50 4.49 9.61
CA VAL A 791 51.82 5.51 10.64
C VAL A 791 50.53 5.88 11.41
N LYS A 792 50.63 5.98 12.75
CA LYS A 792 49.59 6.44 13.70
C LYS A 792 49.85 7.89 14.13
N GLY A 793 48.84 8.61 14.64
CA GLY A 793 49.09 9.71 15.59
C GLY A 793 48.05 10.85 15.67
N GLN A 794 47.39 10.97 16.82
CA GLN A 794 47.16 12.25 17.53
C GLN A 794 48.43 12.55 18.40
N PRO A 795 48.63 13.69 19.12
CA PRO A 795 47.66 14.71 19.57
C PRO A 795 48.14 16.19 19.65
N GLU A 796 47.30 17.03 20.28
CA GLU A 796 47.61 18.19 21.18
C GLU A 796 48.07 19.61 20.71
N SER A 797 47.43 20.60 21.37
CA SER A 797 47.90 21.93 21.84
C SER A 797 47.71 23.22 21.00
N ASP A 798 47.12 24.21 21.71
CA ASP A 798 46.97 25.67 21.48
C ASP A 798 48.34 26.43 21.47
N PRO A 799 48.50 27.77 21.21
CA PRO A 799 47.52 28.87 21.48
C PRO A 799 47.49 30.13 20.55
N THR A 800 46.60 31.09 20.91
CA THR A 800 46.76 32.58 20.89
C THR A 800 46.67 33.44 19.60
N ILE A 801 45.67 34.35 19.51
CA ILE A 801 45.74 35.85 19.68
C ILE A 801 44.65 36.67 18.93
N ALA A 802 44.17 37.73 19.61
CA ALA A 802 43.46 38.95 19.17
C ALA A 802 42.01 38.92 18.61
N ALA A 803 41.12 39.58 19.36
CA ALA A 803 39.85 40.18 18.90
C ALA A 803 40.08 41.63 18.38
N PRO A 804 39.02 42.39 18.01
CA PRO A 804 38.42 43.27 19.04
C PRO A 804 36.90 43.59 18.93
N THR A 805 36.26 43.84 20.09
CA THR A 805 35.19 44.84 20.41
C THR A 805 33.84 44.83 19.64
N THR A 806 32.64 45.12 20.20
CA THR A 806 32.08 45.40 21.55
C THR A 806 30.54 45.30 21.39
N ALA A 807 29.71 44.81 22.33
CA ALA A 807 29.17 45.50 23.52
C ALA A 807 27.96 44.67 24.09
N THR A 808 27.27 44.96 25.19
CA THR A 808 27.58 45.33 26.61
C THR A 808 26.28 45.10 27.43
N GLN A 809 26.35 45.03 28.78
CA GLN A 809 25.26 44.96 29.78
C GLN A 809 24.59 43.58 29.98
N GLN A 810 24.85 42.79 31.03
CA GLN A 810 24.89 42.98 32.50
C GLN A 810 23.58 42.65 33.23
N THR A 811 23.58 41.49 33.89
CA THR A 811 22.92 41.21 35.18
C THR A 811 23.83 41.61 36.35
N PRO A 812 23.28 41.68 37.58
CA PRO A 812 23.92 41.13 38.79
C PRO A 812 23.03 40.00 39.37
N GLU A 813 23.56 38.81 39.72
CA GLU A 813 24.24 38.47 40.99
C GLU A 813 23.31 38.59 42.23
N VAL A 814 23.22 37.63 43.17
CA VAL A 814 24.30 37.08 44.03
C VAL A 814 23.95 35.65 44.55
N LYS A 815 24.97 34.91 45.02
CA LYS A 815 24.95 33.52 45.57
C LYS A 815 24.48 33.41 47.03
N GLY A 816 24.05 32.21 47.46
CA GLY A 816 24.06 31.80 48.89
C GLY A 816 23.26 30.54 49.24
N GLN A 817 23.94 29.47 49.69
CA GLN A 817 23.38 28.34 50.48
C GLN A 817 23.58 28.63 52.00
N PRO A 818 23.25 27.77 53.00
CA PRO A 818 22.62 26.42 52.99
C PRO A 818 21.56 26.16 54.11
N GLU A 819 21.13 24.87 54.21
CA GLU A 819 20.76 24.11 55.45
C GLU A 819 19.41 24.23 56.20
N SER A 820 19.07 23.08 56.84
CA SER A 820 18.15 22.80 57.97
C SER A 820 16.65 22.44 57.74
N ASP A 821 16.37 21.16 57.98
CA ASP A 821 15.12 20.54 58.50
C ASP A 821 14.95 20.89 60.02
N PRO A 822 13.87 20.54 60.80
CA PRO A 822 12.66 19.78 60.48
C PRO A 822 11.32 20.20 61.20
N THR A 823 10.27 19.36 61.07
CA THR A 823 9.19 19.03 62.05
C THR A 823 8.01 19.97 62.44
N ILE A 824 6.78 19.44 62.22
CA ILE A 824 5.64 19.26 63.17
C ILE A 824 4.61 20.41 63.44
N ALA A 825 3.33 19.94 63.49
CA ALA A 825 2.10 20.47 64.15
C ALA A 825 1.08 21.32 63.37
N ALA A 826 -0.13 20.74 63.23
CA ALA A 826 -1.43 21.42 63.09
C ALA A 826 -2.01 21.74 64.51
N PRO A 827 -3.21 22.37 64.75
CA PRO A 827 -4.52 21.90 64.24
C PRO A 827 -5.64 22.96 64.02
N THR A 828 -6.73 22.59 63.32
CA THR A 828 -8.13 22.60 63.84
C THR A 828 -9.15 22.01 62.84
N THR A 829 -9.78 20.90 63.24
CA THR A 829 -11.21 20.54 63.15
C THR A 829 -12.10 21.12 62.03
N ALA A 830 -12.93 20.34 61.31
CA ALA A 830 -13.89 19.37 61.88
C ALA A 830 -14.28 18.16 60.97
N THR A 831 -14.48 17.01 61.65
CA THR A 831 -15.50 15.94 61.51
C THR A 831 -16.65 16.10 60.49
N GLN A 832 -17.30 15.07 59.92
CA GLN A 832 -17.24 13.60 60.10
C GLN A 832 -17.83 12.83 58.89
N GLN A 833 -17.11 11.80 58.42
CA GLN A 833 -17.51 10.40 58.16
C GLN A 833 -18.82 9.93 57.46
N THR A 834 -18.59 8.91 56.61
CA THR A 834 -19.36 7.66 56.33
C THR A 834 -20.34 7.52 55.15
N SER A 835 -20.10 6.43 54.40
CA SER A 835 -20.76 5.82 53.22
C SER A 835 -22.05 5.03 53.59
N PRO A 836 -22.74 4.20 52.73
CA PRO A 836 -22.43 3.67 51.38
C PRO A 836 -23.61 3.55 50.35
N ARG A 837 -23.34 2.90 49.20
CA ARG A 837 -24.26 2.36 48.15
C ARG A 837 -25.34 1.39 48.72
N PRO A 838 -26.54 1.13 48.09
CA PRO A 838 -26.63 0.30 46.85
C PRO A 838 -27.86 0.38 45.89
N SER A 839 -27.67 -0.22 44.69
CA SER A 839 -28.57 -1.05 43.83
C SER A 839 -29.95 -0.61 43.26
N ASN A 840 -30.10 -0.82 41.94
CA ASN A 840 -31.23 -1.36 41.14
C ASN A 840 -32.66 -0.76 41.20
N GLN A 841 -33.21 -0.35 40.03
CA GLN A 841 -34.33 -1.04 39.32
C GLN A 841 -34.77 -0.36 37.98
N LYS A 842 -35.63 -1.04 37.21
CA LYS A 842 -36.03 -0.75 35.80
C LYS A 842 -37.11 0.35 35.65
N PRO A 843 -37.20 1.04 34.48
CA PRO A 843 -38.31 1.96 34.16
C PRO A 843 -39.38 1.35 33.22
N LYS A 844 -40.67 1.67 33.44
CA LYS A 844 -41.82 1.55 32.51
C LYS A 844 -43.11 2.11 33.17
N PRO A 845 -44.17 2.48 32.43
CA PRO A 845 -44.26 3.58 31.46
C PRO A 845 -45.45 4.54 31.73
N THR A 846 -45.48 5.72 31.09
CA THR A 846 -46.61 6.68 31.22
C THR A 846 -47.40 6.80 29.91
N PRO A 847 -48.74 6.66 29.91
CA PRO A 847 -49.61 6.84 28.73
C PRO A 847 -50.14 8.29 28.58
N PRO A 848 -50.83 8.66 27.46
CA PRO A 848 -50.91 10.04 26.97
C PRO A 848 -52.20 10.79 27.33
N SER A 849 -52.21 12.11 27.07
CA SER A 849 -53.45 12.92 27.07
C SER A 849 -53.49 13.97 25.94
N LYS A 850 -54.71 14.12 25.38
CA LYS A 850 -55.24 15.07 24.39
C LYS A 850 -56.78 14.86 24.39
N PRO A 851 -57.65 15.73 23.84
CA PRO A 851 -57.45 17.08 23.26
C PRO A 851 -58.56 18.10 23.71
N THR A 852 -58.79 19.16 22.90
CA THR A 852 -59.99 20.07 22.78
C THR A 852 -59.95 21.45 23.51
N PRO A 853 -60.76 22.48 23.10
CA PRO A 853 -60.90 23.00 21.71
C PRO A 853 -61.11 24.56 21.56
N GLY A 854 -60.85 25.11 20.35
CA GLY A 854 -61.48 26.36 19.79
C GLY A 854 -61.04 27.74 20.36
N GLY A 855 -61.12 28.87 19.64
CA GLY A 855 -61.45 29.13 18.23
C GLY A 855 -61.51 30.64 17.81
N GLN A 856 -61.25 30.91 16.52
CA GLN A 856 -61.65 32.08 15.65
C GLN A 856 -61.55 33.57 16.09
N LYS A 857 -60.80 34.39 15.29
CA LYS A 857 -61.29 35.47 14.35
C LYS A 857 -60.10 36.37 13.89
N LYS A 858 -59.72 36.37 12.60
CA LYS A 858 -60.09 37.33 11.51
C LYS A 858 -59.79 38.83 11.78
N TYR A 859 -58.94 39.44 10.95
CA TYR A 859 -59.34 40.43 9.91
C TYR A 859 -58.18 40.79 8.94
N THR A 860 -58.52 41.29 7.75
CA THR A 860 -57.61 41.75 6.66
C THR A 860 -58.03 43.16 6.22
N PRO A 861 -57.17 43.95 5.53
CA PRO A 861 -57.69 44.54 4.28
C PRO A 861 -56.69 44.75 3.11
N LYS A 862 -57.20 44.52 1.89
CA LYS A 862 -57.02 45.21 0.58
C LYS A 862 -55.59 45.64 0.13
N LYS A 863 -55.08 45.16 -1.02
CA LYS A 863 -55.44 45.44 -2.44
C LYS A 863 -55.28 46.91 -2.89
N LYS A 864 -54.33 47.14 -3.80
CA LYS A 864 -54.67 47.45 -5.20
C LYS A 864 -53.78 46.64 -6.14
#